data_AF-A0A954XV55-F1
#
_entry.id   AF-A0A954XV55-F1
#
_cell.length_a   1.000
_cell.length_b   1.000
_cell.length_c   1.000
_cell.angle_alpha   90.00
_cell.angle_beta   90.00
_cell.angle_gamma   90.00
#
_symmetry.space_group_name_H-M   'P 1'
#
loop_
_entity.id
_entity.type
_entity.pdbx_description
1 polymer ?
#
loop_
_entity_poly.entity_id
_entity_poly.type
_entity_poly.pdbx_seq_one_letter_code
_entity_poly.pdbx_strand_id
1 'polypeptide(L)'
;MTTLLNPLPAANAQSNVVVIISDDAGWADYGFMRNIDSAADPGNRGAVPTPNLDALAAQGVAFTNAYTGAVCSPSRAMIVTGQYGTRFGYGSNIQSSTTAINNASTVQGLPTEITTVWERMQGAGYATAAVGKWHLGEHADGGGQLGNRPENQGIEFFQGLWEGSRSYTVGSTTGAGALRETISDGAGGVTSNVVIEGNYSGQYVTDVFGNQSADYIRNNAGGAEPFFLYTSFTAPHTPLQATAADLAYIDSLGEPGFTGTRRTYAAMQYAMDRNVGKVMAALADPAGDGVGPGKDADSILDDTLVIFINDNGGDCCDGDPNASDNGDLRNGKGSQFEGGLRVPMIIAGAGVNSAARGTVSTDLVHSIDIVPTALLGAAGGSFGANDVIDGVNLLPYVNGTAAGVPHENLFIPRFNNQQSAVRRGPWKYMYQNGTGYQLYNLDDDIDESNNVVDAPANAAVVEELHQLLASYHVQLDKPRHDNQAPETNQFDHFQFREAAFTAATFTSADAWTNGDTGTGSYTASWRDGYADNQLTFRTKPSGDYVVTNNLTSVGGFAYMTNTINFTSQPAALAAPHSGTINGDALLLVKNRKGDGPEINLDATDAAPGLFTFNLDADVEVYDDLTIQGDGNQEFRINGRIREFRPERNVVKSGNSTAWIGGGTDLTGNLTVQGGTVEFASATVKANNVIAQAGTTIRVGGGGFGESQITVTPGPQPVTSHLALEYDAAADGSGDAVWNATARSEQIGLDFGGAASAISVIDPTLQRLTAAYSTGTVGGASSPSSSNTYFEAGSPTRSRSDATFEVVFRVNDVSAGDNQVLLDVGATRGVSLVLDGAQLEAGVDGDAGTLLQTATLTPGWHQAVVVIDLDGSSAPKDSWSLYLDNSLVSTQTGVVIGDWAGGNAWGIGQESGGALDPTGSTATVAGAQAFQGDVALWRYYHNLAFSAADVTQNYQSLLAGDTATVETVASVLNIDGNFLMQANATLELDLRDPATHDSVVATGLATLGGNLVVSAESGFAPAVGDSYDLLFASAGVSGRFDSIALPDAGQFEWLVEYEANAVNATLILGADFNDDGAVNGADFLIWQRGLGQTGQTSNANGDADGNGVVDQNDLRIWSSQYGTTPVAGVTTLGAVPEPSSRLVALCGGVALLVCKGAGIAAGL
;
A
#
# COMPACT_ATOMS: atom_id res chain seq x y z
N MET A 1 22.28 8.83 72.99
CA MET A 1 22.56 8.05 71.77
C MET A 1 21.64 8.59 70.69
N THR A 2 22.17 9.51 69.92
CA THR A 2 21.56 10.17 68.77
C THR A 2 21.76 9.26 67.56
N THR A 3 20.68 8.67 67.05
CA THR A 3 20.62 8.01 65.74
C THR A 3 20.62 9.11 64.68
N LEU A 4 21.74 9.26 63.97
CA LEU A 4 21.84 10.06 62.76
C LEU A 4 21.05 9.36 61.66
N LEU A 5 19.88 9.90 61.33
CA LEU A 5 19.25 9.70 60.03
C LEU A 5 20.17 10.37 59.00
N ASN A 6 20.76 9.58 58.09
CA ASN A 6 21.34 10.17 56.89
C ASN A 6 20.21 10.82 56.09
N PRO A 7 20.34 12.09 55.68
CA PRO A 7 19.41 12.68 54.73
C PRO A 7 19.52 11.94 53.40
N LEU A 8 18.40 11.76 52.72
CA LEU A 8 18.37 11.42 51.29
C LEU A 8 19.30 12.41 50.54
N PRO A 9 20.15 11.97 49.60
CA PRO A 9 20.96 12.89 48.83
C PRO A 9 20.05 13.87 48.10
N ALA A 10 20.47 15.13 48.07
CA ALA A 10 19.76 16.21 47.42
C ALA A 10 19.54 15.89 45.93
N ALA A 11 18.37 16.28 45.42
CA ALA A 11 17.95 16.13 44.03
C ALA A 11 18.74 17.04 43.03
N ASN A 12 20.08 17.06 43.07
CA ASN A 12 20.86 17.96 42.20
C ASN A 12 22.38 17.65 42.05
N ALA A 13 22.82 16.39 42.14
CA ALA A 13 24.20 16.02 41.77
C ALA A 13 24.17 15.22 40.46
N GLN A 14 24.94 15.66 39.48
CA GLN A 14 25.14 14.96 38.21
C GLN A 14 26.00 13.70 38.47
N SER A 15 25.53 12.53 38.04
CA SER A 15 26.24 11.26 38.21
C SER A 15 27.04 10.91 36.96
N ASN A 16 28.16 10.20 37.11
CA ASN A 16 28.90 9.72 35.95
C ASN A 16 28.05 8.73 35.14
N VAL A 17 28.36 8.55 33.86
CA VAL A 17 27.66 7.60 32.99
C VAL A 17 28.67 6.72 32.28
N VAL A 18 28.50 5.40 32.37
CA VAL A 18 29.30 4.41 31.65
C VAL A 18 28.37 3.52 30.83
N VAL A 19 28.52 3.55 29.52
CA VAL A 19 27.81 2.65 28.59
C VAL A 19 28.79 1.60 28.10
N ILE A 20 28.50 0.33 28.38
CA ILE A 20 29.32 -0.82 28.02
C ILE A 20 28.62 -1.59 26.90
N ILE A 21 29.31 -1.81 25.79
CA ILE A 21 28.76 -2.43 24.59
C ILE A 21 29.59 -3.61 24.13
N SER A 22 28.92 -4.73 23.90
CA SER A 22 29.47 -5.90 23.19
C SER A 22 29.06 -5.91 21.72
N ASP A 23 29.68 -6.78 20.92
CA ASP A 23 29.57 -6.80 19.45
C ASP A 23 29.32 -8.23 18.93
N ASP A 24 28.14 -8.48 18.34
CA ASP A 24 27.67 -9.79 17.86
C ASP A 24 27.56 -10.92 18.92
N ALA A 25 27.30 -10.59 20.18
CA ALA A 25 27.07 -11.65 21.17
C ALA A 25 25.70 -12.33 20.99
N GLY A 26 25.62 -13.63 21.29
CA GLY A 26 24.34 -14.35 21.24
C GLY A 26 23.45 -13.96 22.42
N TRP A 27 22.14 -13.93 22.21
CA TRP A 27 21.19 -13.58 23.28
C TRP A 27 21.26 -14.55 24.47
N ALA A 28 21.54 -15.83 24.22
CA ALA A 28 21.70 -16.89 25.23
C ALA A 28 23.13 -16.98 25.81
N ASP A 29 24.07 -16.18 25.32
CA ASP A 29 25.50 -16.27 25.66
C ASP A 29 25.92 -15.49 26.92
N TYR A 30 24.95 -15.22 27.79
CA TYR A 30 25.12 -14.51 29.04
C TYR A 30 24.55 -15.31 30.21
N GLY A 31 25.36 -15.51 31.25
CA GLY A 31 24.95 -16.23 32.46
C GLY A 31 23.66 -15.68 33.06
N PHE A 32 23.55 -14.34 33.18
CA PHE A 32 22.36 -13.69 33.71
C PHE A 32 21.11 -13.92 32.86
N MET A 33 21.21 -13.92 31.53
CA MET A 33 20.05 -14.14 30.65
C MET A 33 19.44 -15.52 30.88
N ARG A 34 20.30 -16.54 31.00
CA ARG A 34 19.90 -17.92 31.31
C ARG A 34 19.19 -18.07 32.65
N ASN A 35 19.54 -17.22 33.61
CA ASN A 35 18.94 -17.25 34.94
C ASN A 35 17.55 -16.59 34.99
N ILE A 36 17.25 -15.70 34.02
CA ILE A 36 16.04 -14.88 34.03
C ILE A 36 15.04 -15.24 32.94
N ASP A 37 15.45 -15.97 31.90
CA ASP A 37 14.59 -16.40 30.80
C ASP A 37 14.95 -17.83 30.34
N SER A 38 13.96 -18.71 30.29
CA SER A 38 14.15 -20.10 29.86
C SER A 38 14.40 -20.26 28.37
N ALA A 39 13.96 -19.31 27.54
CA ALA A 39 14.24 -19.31 26.11
C ALA A 39 15.75 -19.11 25.81
N ALA A 40 16.52 -18.68 26.82
CA ALA A 40 17.96 -18.49 26.72
C ALA A 40 18.74 -19.77 27.03
N ASP A 41 18.12 -20.97 27.00
CA ASP A 41 18.84 -22.21 27.25
C ASP A 41 19.77 -22.55 26.07
N PRO A 42 21.12 -22.61 26.26
CA PRO A 42 22.04 -22.99 25.20
C PRO A 42 21.97 -24.48 24.84
N GLY A 43 21.18 -25.27 25.58
CA GLY A 43 21.08 -26.71 25.42
C GLY A 43 22.46 -27.38 25.42
N ASN A 44 22.78 -28.09 24.35
CA ASN A 44 24.05 -28.81 24.22
C ASN A 44 25.25 -27.92 23.81
N ARG A 45 25.05 -26.61 23.57
CA ARG A 45 26.11 -25.68 23.12
C ARG A 45 26.99 -25.15 24.25
N GLY A 46 26.63 -25.42 25.50
CA GLY A 46 27.39 -25.05 26.70
C GLY A 46 27.17 -23.60 27.13
N ALA A 47 27.22 -23.39 28.45
CA ALA A 47 26.91 -22.13 29.12
C ALA A 47 28.12 -21.21 29.25
N VAL A 48 28.16 -20.12 28.47
CA VAL A 48 29.29 -19.18 28.48
C VAL A 48 29.39 -18.45 29.83
N PRO A 49 30.55 -18.46 30.52
CA PRO A 49 30.69 -17.84 31.83
C PRO A 49 30.85 -16.32 31.75
N THR A 50 29.94 -15.58 32.39
CA THR A 50 29.99 -14.11 32.49
C THR A 50 29.83 -13.60 33.93
N PRO A 51 30.69 -14.03 34.88
CA PRO A 51 30.48 -13.75 36.30
C PRO A 51 30.43 -12.25 36.68
N ASN A 52 31.10 -11.36 35.94
CA ASN A 52 31.07 -9.93 36.24
C ASN A 52 29.77 -9.27 35.76
N LEU A 53 29.27 -9.65 34.59
CA LEU A 53 27.95 -9.23 34.11
C LEU A 53 26.82 -9.85 34.95
N ASP A 54 26.97 -11.08 35.42
CA ASP A 54 26.03 -11.71 36.35
C ASP A 54 25.97 -10.92 37.67
N ALA A 55 27.12 -10.47 38.18
CA ALA A 55 27.20 -9.61 39.35
C ALA A 55 26.63 -8.21 39.09
N LEU A 56 26.78 -7.65 37.88
CA LEU A 56 26.19 -6.38 37.49
C LEU A 56 24.66 -6.48 37.43
N ALA A 57 24.11 -7.55 36.84
CA ALA A 57 22.68 -7.82 36.80
C ALA A 57 22.09 -7.93 38.21
N ALA A 58 22.78 -8.62 39.12
CA ALA A 58 22.38 -8.71 40.53
C ALA A 58 22.40 -7.35 41.27
N GLN A 59 23.18 -6.38 40.79
CA GLN A 59 23.27 -5.03 41.34
C GLN A 59 22.33 -4.03 40.65
N GLY A 60 21.71 -4.42 39.54
CA GLY A 60 20.88 -3.56 38.70
C GLY A 60 19.55 -4.20 38.32
N VAL A 61 19.02 -3.82 37.16
CA VAL A 61 17.83 -4.39 36.54
C VAL A 61 18.25 -5.00 35.21
N ALA A 62 17.94 -6.28 35.02
CA ALA A 62 18.16 -6.97 33.74
C ALA A 62 16.87 -6.97 32.91
N PHE A 63 17.00 -6.90 31.59
CA PHE A 63 15.86 -6.83 30.66
C PHE A 63 15.78 -8.07 29.78
N THR A 64 14.59 -8.68 29.68
CA THR A 64 14.37 -9.78 28.75
C THR A 64 13.90 -9.31 27.38
N ASN A 65 13.27 -8.13 27.27
CA ASN A 65 12.71 -7.55 26.04
C ASN A 65 13.43 -6.24 25.62
N ALA A 66 14.77 -6.27 25.58
CA ALA A 66 15.56 -5.15 25.06
C ALA A 66 15.89 -5.32 23.57
N TYR A 67 15.73 -4.24 22.81
CA TYR A 67 15.86 -4.22 21.35
C TYR A 67 16.93 -3.26 20.85
N THR A 68 17.41 -3.53 19.64
CA THR A 68 18.32 -2.66 18.90
C THR A 68 18.24 -2.92 17.39
N GLY A 69 19.11 -2.29 16.59
CA GLY A 69 19.23 -2.56 15.16
C GLY A 69 19.81 -3.95 14.85
N ALA A 70 19.48 -4.51 13.69
CA ALA A 70 19.92 -5.86 13.31
C ALA A 70 21.42 -5.99 12.98
N VAL A 71 22.13 -4.88 12.84
CA VAL A 71 23.55 -4.82 12.45
C VAL A 71 24.26 -3.67 13.15
N CYS A 72 25.59 -3.81 13.29
CA CYS A 72 26.40 -3.02 14.20
C CYS A 72 26.28 -1.49 14.00
N SER A 73 26.45 -0.99 12.78
CA SER A 73 26.59 0.46 12.55
C SER A 73 25.25 1.22 12.73
N PRO A 74 24.11 0.79 12.13
CA PRO A 74 22.80 1.37 12.44
C PRO A 74 22.42 1.27 13.91
N SER A 75 22.72 0.15 14.56
CA SER A 75 22.49 0.01 16.00
C SER A 75 23.29 1.04 16.81
N ARG A 76 24.56 1.23 16.49
CA ARG A 76 25.41 2.25 17.14
C ARG A 76 24.90 3.65 16.89
N ALA A 77 24.39 3.94 15.68
CA ALA A 77 23.76 5.22 15.39
C ALA A 77 22.52 5.43 16.29
N MET A 78 21.70 4.39 16.50
CA MET A 78 20.55 4.46 17.40
C MET A 78 20.96 4.68 18.86
N ILE A 79 21.96 3.93 19.35
CA ILE A 79 22.50 4.05 20.71
C ILE A 79 22.95 5.48 21.01
N VAL A 80 23.64 6.12 20.05
CA VAL A 80 24.28 7.42 20.29
C VAL A 80 23.40 8.60 19.94
N THR A 81 22.31 8.42 19.20
CA THR A 81 21.42 9.54 18.81
C THR A 81 20.08 9.54 19.54
N GLY A 82 19.65 8.39 20.07
CA GLY A 82 18.34 8.21 20.70
C GLY A 82 17.19 8.21 19.70
N GLN A 83 17.50 7.96 18.43
CA GLN A 83 16.58 7.99 17.31
C GLN A 83 16.76 6.74 16.46
N TYR A 84 15.69 6.30 15.80
CA TYR A 84 15.84 5.29 14.77
C TYR A 84 16.68 5.80 13.60
N GLY A 85 17.76 5.10 13.25
CA GLY A 85 18.70 5.54 12.22
C GLY A 85 18.08 5.84 10.85
N THR A 86 17.01 5.13 10.50
CA THR A 86 16.28 5.29 9.24
C THR A 86 15.54 6.62 9.11
N ARG A 87 15.25 7.33 10.21
CA ARG A 87 14.70 8.71 10.16
C ARG A 87 15.65 9.72 9.52
N PHE A 88 16.93 9.39 9.46
CA PHE A 88 17.99 10.18 8.84
C PHE A 88 18.81 9.35 7.86
N GLY A 89 18.20 8.31 7.28
CA GLY A 89 18.76 7.55 6.15
C GLY A 89 19.90 6.61 6.54
N TYR A 90 20.02 6.26 7.82
CA TYR A 90 21.07 5.40 8.39
C TYR A 90 20.52 4.03 8.80
N GLY A 91 20.36 3.12 7.82
CA GLY A 91 19.80 1.78 8.08
C GLY A 91 20.65 0.62 7.58
N SER A 92 21.88 0.88 7.14
CA SER A 92 22.84 -0.13 6.66
C SER A 92 24.22 0.08 7.27
N ASN A 93 25.07 -0.96 7.26
CA ASN A 93 26.47 -0.78 7.64
C ASN A 93 27.22 0.08 6.61
N ILE A 94 28.12 0.93 7.12
CA ILE A 94 29.08 1.65 6.28
C ILE A 94 30.07 0.68 5.61
N GLN A 95 30.50 1.00 4.39
CA GLN A 95 31.48 0.26 3.61
C GLN A 95 32.82 1.02 3.57
N SER A 96 33.85 0.47 4.22
CA SER A 96 35.19 1.09 4.29
C SER A 96 36.01 0.99 2.98
N SER A 97 35.54 0.26 1.95
CA SER A 97 36.41 -0.21 0.86
C SER A 97 36.12 0.28 -0.56
N THR A 98 35.16 1.18 -0.80
CA THR A 98 34.87 1.67 -2.17
C THR A 98 35.26 3.13 -2.35
N THR A 99 36.15 3.41 -3.31
CA THR A 99 36.62 4.77 -3.65
C THR A 99 35.49 5.66 -4.20
N ALA A 100 34.41 5.06 -4.72
CA ALA A 100 33.28 5.76 -5.30
C ALA A 100 32.34 6.38 -4.25
N ILE A 101 32.25 5.79 -3.05
CA ILE A 101 31.33 6.21 -1.98
C ILE A 101 32.04 7.01 -0.86
N ASN A 102 33.34 7.24 -1.02
CA ASN A 102 34.19 7.98 -0.05
C ASN A 102 34.74 9.28 -0.65
N ASN A 103 34.07 9.87 -1.63
CA ASN A 103 34.47 11.17 -2.19
C ASN A 103 33.89 12.33 -1.35
N ALA A 104 34.46 13.53 -1.45
CA ALA A 104 34.02 14.69 -0.66
C ALA A 104 32.55 15.12 -0.87
N SER A 105 31.85 14.54 -1.85
CA SER A 105 30.43 14.78 -2.14
C SER A 105 29.50 13.64 -1.71
N THR A 106 30.03 12.50 -1.24
CA THR A 106 29.28 11.35 -0.74
C THR A 106 29.99 10.81 0.48
N VAL A 107 29.53 11.20 1.68
CA VAL A 107 30.15 10.80 2.94
C VAL A 107 29.36 9.65 3.54
N GLN A 108 29.96 8.47 3.63
CA GLN A 108 29.40 7.36 4.42
C GLN A 108 29.70 7.54 5.91
N GLY A 109 28.69 7.32 6.75
CA GLY A 109 28.75 7.46 8.21
C GLY A 109 27.74 8.47 8.74
N LEU A 110 27.83 8.75 10.05
CA LEU A 110 26.78 9.43 10.79
C LEU A 110 26.67 10.88 10.27
N PRO A 111 25.47 11.33 9.86
CA PRO A 111 25.26 12.71 9.46
C PRO A 111 25.68 13.69 10.56
N THR A 112 26.43 14.73 10.21
CA THR A 112 26.95 15.71 11.18
C THR A 112 25.89 16.67 11.69
N GLU A 113 24.73 16.73 11.04
CA GLU A 113 23.57 17.46 11.52
C GLU A 113 22.77 16.74 12.61
N ILE A 114 23.06 15.45 12.89
CA ILE A 114 22.37 14.67 13.92
C ILE A 114 23.17 14.73 15.22
N THR A 115 22.57 15.31 16.25
CA THR A 115 23.22 15.49 17.55
C THR A 115 23.31 14.19 18.34
N THR A 116 24.54 13.82 18.70
CA THR A 116 24.89 12.63 19.47
C THR A 116 24.78 12.83 20.98
N VAL A 117 24.83 11.73 21.72
CA VAL A 117 24.85 11.68 23.18
C VAL A 117 26.04 12.43 23.74
N TRP A 118 27.22 12.37 23.12
CA TRP A 118 28.38 13.11 23.61
C TRP A 118 28.18 14.61 23.49
N GLU A 119 27.69 15.12 22.35
CA GLU A 119 27.39 16.56 22.21
C GLU A 119 26.35 17.03 23.24
N ARG A 120 25.33 16.19 23.51
CA ARG A 120 24.31 16.46 24.52
C ARG A 120 24.87 16.48 25.94
N MET A 121 25.73 15.52 26.27
CA MET A 121 26.34 15.41 27.60
C MET A 121 27.38 16.52 27.81
N GLN A 122 28.17 16.86 26.79
CA GLN A 122 29.08 18.01 26.81
C GLN A 122 28.31 19.32 27.05
N GLY A 123 27.17 19.51 26.36
CA GLY A 123 26.26 20.61 26.61
C GLY A 123 25.68 20.66 28.03
N ALA A 124 25.63 19.51 28.72
CA ALA A 124 25.25 19.39 30.13
C ALA A 124 26.44 19.50 31.11
N GLY A 125 27.65 19.79 30.63
CA GLY A 125 28.85 20.01 31.44
C GLY A 125 29.65 18.74 31.76
N TYR A 126 29.52 17.69 30.96
CA TYR A 126 30.28 16.44 31.14
C TYR A 126 31.55 16.43 30.29
N ALA A 127 32.60 15.81 30.83
CA ALA A 127 33.72 15.34 30.04
C ALA A 127 33.30 14.11 29.21
N THR A 128 33.66 14.06 27.93
CA THR A 128 33.15 13.03 27.00
C THR A 128 34.23 12.11 26.46
N ALA A 129 33.98 10.80 26.53
CA ALA A 129 34.93 9.81 26.05
C ALA A 129 34.30 8.60 25.36
N ALA A 130 35.08 8.01 24.46
CA ALA A 130 34.78 6.75 23.81
C ALA A 130 36.03 5.87 23.70
N VAL A 131 35.91 4.60 24.08
CA VAL A 131 36.97 3.60 23.98
C VAL A 131 36.47 2.42 23.15
N GLY A 132 37.21 2.06 22.10
CA GLY A 132 36.98 0.86 21.30
C GLY A 132 36.37 1.09 19.92
N LYS A 133 35.36 0.30 19.53
CA LYS A 133 34.78 0.32 18.17
C LYS A 133 33.89 1.55 17.99
N TRP A 134 34.24 2.39 17.01
CA TRP A 134 33.45 3.53 16.55
C TRP A 134 32.38 3.10 15.53
N HIS A 135 32.81 2.73 14.30
CA HIS A 135 31.96 2.22 13.22
C HIS A 135 30.80 3.15 12.81
N LEU A 136 30.99 4.47 12.96
CA LEU A 136 30.02 5.51 12.57
C LEU A 136 30.57 6.48 11.53
N GLY A 137 31.72 6.17 10.92
CA GLY A 137 32.33 6.98 9.87
C GLY A 137 33.81 7.27 10.12
N GLU A 138 34.55 7.49 9.03
CA GLU A 138 35.99 7.76 9.06
C GLU A 138 36.37 9.01 8.24
N HIS A 139 35.38 9.78 7.80
CA HIS A 139 35.58 10.94 6.93
C HIS A 139 36.15 12.10 7.73
N ALA A 140 37.26 12.66 7.24
CA ALA A 140 37.88 13.85 7.81
C ALA A 140 37.10 15.11 7.43
N ASP A 141 37.38 16.22 8.10
CA ASP A 141 36.96 17.54 7.62
C ASP A 141 37.55 17.84 6.25
N GLY A 142 36.75 18.49 5.40
CA GLY A 142 37.16 18.82 4.04
C GLY A 142 36.10 19.63 3.29
N GLY A 143 36.53 20.44 2.33
CA GLY A 143 35.59 21.17 1.44
C GLY A 143 34.67 22.19 2.12
N GLY A 144 34.93 22.56 3.39
CA GLY A 144 34.07 23.44 4.18
C GLY A 144 32.97 22.72 4.98
N GLN A 145 33.01 21.38 5.06
CA GLN A 145 32.10 20.54 5.83
C GLN A 145 32.85 19.79 6.94
N LEU A 146 32.18 19.61 8.08
CA LEU A 146 32.66 18.71 9.15
C LEU A 146 32.55 17.26 8.68
N GLY A 147 33.56 16.46 8.99
CA GLY A 147 33.54 15.00 8.80
C GLY A 147 32.79 14.27 9.92
N ASN A 148 32.78 12.94 9.90
CA ASN A 148 32.02 12.10 10.85
C ASN A 148 32.90 11.19 11.73
N ARG A 149 34.13 11.65 11.99
CA ARG A 149 35.03 11.03 12.96
C ARG A 149 34.64 11.40 14.41
N PRO A 150 35.14 10.66 15.41
CA PRO A 150 34.84 10.92 16.83
C PRO A 150 35.01 12.39 17.24
N GLU A 151 36.08 13.04 16.78
CA GLU A 151 36.39 14.44 17.13
C GLU A 151 35.33 15.47 16.71
N ASN A 152 34.42 15.12 15.81
CA ASN A 152 33.34 15.97 15.29
C ASN A 152 31.97 15.62 15.86
N GLN A 153 31.91 14.68 16.79
CA GLN A 153 30.67 14.08 17.31
C GLN A 153 30.65 14.17 18.84
N GLY A 154 31.14 15.29 19.37
CA GLY A 154 31.13 15.60 20.81
C GLY A 154 32.15 14.85 21.65
N ILE A 155 33.04 14.02 21.08
CA ILE A 155 34.00 13.22 21.84
C ILE A 155 35.30 13.99 22.07
N GLU A 156 35.64 14.27 23.33
CA GLU A 156 36.88 14.95 23.72
C GLU A 156 38.06 13.97 23.85
N PHE A 157 37.80 12.73 24.27
CA PHE A 157 38.80 11.67 24.37
C PHE A 157 38.35 10.40 23.65
N PHE A 158 39.07 10.01 22.61
CA PHE A 158 38.85 8.76 21.89
C PHE A 158 40.08 7.87 21.94
N GLN A 159 39.90 6.59 22.28
CA GLN A 159 40.92 5.56 22.08
C GLN A 159 40.31 4.30 21.47
N GLY A 160 40.59 4.01 20.20
CA GLY A 160 39.87 2.95 19.52
C GLY A 160 40.19 2.81 18.04
N LEU A 161 39.25 2.23 17.30
CA LEU A 161 39.30 2.10 15.84
C LEU A 161 38.08 2.75 15.19
N TRP A 162 38.24 3.28 13.98
CA TRP A 162 37.14 3.86 13.21
C TRP A 162 36.30 2.79 12.48
N GLU A 163 36.96 1.72 12.02
CA GLU A 163 36.36 0.62 11.24
C GLU A 163 35.46 -0.31 12.07
N GLY A 164 34.69 -1.15 11.40
CA GLY A 164 33.74 -2.08 12.01
C GLY A 164 34.33 -3.36 12.61
N SER A 165 35.56 -3.74 12.26
CA SER A 165 36.22 -4.94 12.82
C SER A 165 37.73 -4.87 12.65
N ARG A 166 38.46 -5.75 13.35
CA ARG A 166 39.91 -5.90 13.23
C ARG A 166 40.39 -7.25 13.80
N SER A 167 41.64 -7.60 13.52
CA SER A 167 42.37 -8.63 14.28
C SER A 167 42.44 -8.25 15.77
N TYR A 168 42.26 -9.23 16.66
CA TYR A 168 42.37 -9.04 18.12
C TYR A 168 43.81 -9.00 18.61
N THR A 169 44.80 -9.29 17.76
CA THR A 169 46.21 -9.05 18.10
C THR A 169 46.62 -7.67 17.62
N VAL A 170 47.10 -6.83 18.53
CA VAL A 170 47.59 -5.49 18.17
C VAL A 170 48.92 -5.55 17.43
N GLY A 171 49.10 -4.72 16.42
CA GLY A 171 50.32 -4.57 15.62
C GLY A 171 50.22 -5.08 14.19
N SER A 172 49.10 -5.68 13.78
CA SER A 172 48.93 -6.27 12.43
C SER A 172 47.98 -5.48 11.51
N THR A 173 47.35 -4.41 12.00
CA THR A 173 46.30 -3.67 11.26
C THR A 173 46.74 -2.23 10.99
N THR A 174 46.37 -1.71 9.82
CA THR A 174 46.70 -0.34 9.36
C THR A 174 45.43 0.41 8.97
N GLY A 175 45.53 1.72 8.67
CA GLY A 175 44.40 2.49 8.13
C GLY A 175 43.34 2.83 9.19
N ALA A 176 42.08 2.55 8.89
CA ALA A 176 40.93 2.83 9.75
C ALA A 176 40.73 1.80 10.88
N GLY A 177 41.17 0.55 10.68
CA GLY A 177 41.21 -0.48 11.71
C GLY A 177 42.37 -0.35 12.71
N ALA A 178 43.31 0.58 12.49
CA ALA A 178 44.43 0.81 13.41
C ALA A 178 43.95 1.52 14.69
N LEU A 179 44.51 1.13 15.84
CA LEU A 179 44.23 1.80 17.11
C LEU A 179 44.74 3.25 17.06
N ARG A 180 43.90 4.17 17.50
CA ARG A 180 44.17 5.61 17.56
C ARG A 180 43.87 6.16 18.94
N GLU A 181 44.59 7.20 19.30
CA GLU A 181 44.23 8.12 20.37
C GLU A 181 43.91 9.47 19.74
N THR A 182 42.76 10.05 20.09
CA THR A 182 42.38 11.40 19.68
C THR A 182 41.97 12.21 20.90
N ILE A 183 42.52 13.42 20.99
CA ILE A 183 42.17 14.44 21.99
C ILE A 183 41.69 15.66 21.22
N SER A 184 40.45 16.07 21.47
CA SER A 184 39.82 17.23 20.82
C SER A 184 38.94 18.01 21.81
N ASP A 185 38.29 19.05 21.31
CA ASP A 185 37.23 19.79 22.01
C ASP A 185 35.81 19.24 21.72
N GLY A 186 35.70 18.10 21.03
CA GLY A 186 34.43 17.51 20.60
C GLY A 186 33.70 18.27 19.47
N ALA A 187 34.21 19.41 19.02
CA ALA A 187 33.63 20.27 17.98
C ALA A 187 34.54 20.41 16.74
N GLY A 188 35.42 19.42 16.52
CA GLY A 188 36.40 19.37 15.43
C GLY A 188 37.76 20.00 15.73
N GLY A 189 37.94 20.65 16.88
CA GLY A 189 39.22 21.18 17.33
C GLY A 189 40.15 20.09 17.87
N VAL A 190 40.94 19.46 17.00
CA VAL A 190 41.86 18.37 17.38
C VAL A 190 43.20 18.90 17.90
N THR A 191 43.57 18.49 19.12
CA THR A 191 44.90 18.75 19.71
C THR A 191 45.88 17.60 19.46
N SER A 192 45.39 16.36 19.44
CA SER A 192 46.18 15.16 19.14
C SER A 192 45.33 14.14 18.40
N ASN A 193 45.89 13.51 17.35
CA ASN A 193 45.31 12.33 16.70
C ASN A 193 46.45 11.46 16.19
N VAL A 194 46.75 10.37 16.91
CA VAL A 194 47.94 9.54 16.67
C VAL A 194 47.58 8.06 16.62
N VAL A 195 48.27 7.31 15.76
CA VAL A 195 48.19 5.84 15.75
C VAL A 195 49.00 5.28 16.92
N ILE A 196 48.38 4.45 17.74
CA ILE A 196 48.95 3.90 18.99
C ILE A 196 49.21 2.38 18.94
N GLU A 197 49.12 1.75 17.77
CA GLU A 197 49.41 0.31 17.58
C GLU A 197 50.73 -0.14 18.22
N GLY A 198 51.78 0.66 18.11
CA GLY A 198 53.10 0.35 18.66
C GLY A 198 53.12 0.28 20.20
N ASN A 199 52.24 1.01 20.88
CA ASN A 199 52.19 1.07 22.34
C ASN A 199 51.66 -0.24 22.96
N TYR A 200 50.85 -0.99 22.19
CA TYR A 200 50.18 -2.20 22.65
C TYR A 200 50.51 -3.43 21.80
N SER A 201 51.56 -3.38 20.98
CA SER A 201 51.92 -4.47 20.07
C SER A 201 51.98 -5.84 20.76
N GLY A 202 51.32 -6.84 20.17
CA GLY A 202 51.22 -8.20 20.70
C GLY A 202 50.20 -8.40 21.83
N GLN A 203 49.57 -7.33 22.33
CA GLN A 203 48.50 -7.42 23.32
C GLN A 203 47.16 -7.78 22.65
N TYR A 204 46.22 -8.26 23.47
CA TYR A 204 44.89 -8.63 23.05
C TYR A 204 43.95 -7.41 23.11
N VAL A 205 43.27 -7.09 22.00
CA VAL A 205 42.47 -5.86 21.82
C VAL A 205 41.42 -5.67 22.92
N THR A 206 40.71 -6.73 23.31
CA THR A 206 39.70 -6.67 24.38
C THR A 206 40.31 -6.25 25.72
N ASP A 207 41.51 -6.75 26.04
CA ASP A 207 42.23 -6.36 27.26
C ASP A 207 42.74 -4.92 27.17
N VAL A 208 43.15 -4.45 25.98
CA VAL A 208 43.54 -3.05 25.74
C VAL A 208 42.36 -2.12 26.01
N PHE A 209 41.18 -2.36 25.43
CA PHE A 209 40.00 -1.52 25.65
C PHE A 209 39.52 -1.54 27.10
N GLY A 210 39.57 -2.69 27.77
CA GLY A 210 39.24 -2.80 29.19
C GLY A 210 40.19 -2.01 30.08
N ASN A 211 41.51 -2.11 29.81
CA ASN A 211 42.52 -1.34 30.54
C ASN A 211 42.36 0.17 30.29
N GLN A 212 42.17 0.59 29.04
CA GLN A 212 41.99 2.01 28.67
C GLN A 212 40.75 2.62 29.30
N SER A 213 39.63 1.89 29.33
CA SER A 213 38.40 2.33 30.00
C SER A 213 38.62 2.48 31.50
N ALA A 214 39.27 1.49 32.14
CA ALA A 214 39.60 1.55 33.55
C ALA A 214 40.56 2.71 33.87
N ASP A 215 41.57 2.94 33.04
CA ASP A 215 42.53 4.04 33.21
C ASP A 215 41.85 5.41 33.03
N TYR A 216 40.94 5.55 32.06
CA TYR A 216 40.14 6.77 31.91
C TYR A 216 39.32 7.05 33.17
N ILE A 217 38.64 6.04 33.74
CA ILE A 217 37.88 6.18 34.99
C ILE A 217 38.79 6.64 36.13
N ARG A 218 39.93 5.96 36.36
CA ARG A 218 40.86 6.32 37.44
C ARG A 218 41.40 7.74 37.30
N ASN A 219 41.63 8.19 36.08
CA ASN A 219 42.16 9.53 35.80
C ASN A 219 41.11 10.64 35.98
N ASN A 220 39.81 10.31 35.92
CA ASN A 220 38.72 11.30 35.95
C ASN A 220 37.80 11.21 37.18
N ALA A 221 37.84 10.13 37.97
CA ALA A 221 36.96 9.94 39.14
C ALA A 221 37.05 11.05 40.21
N GLY A 222 38.20 11.73 40.31
CA GLY A 222 38.41 12.88 41.21
C GLY A 222 38.31 14.25 40.53
N GLY A 223 37.80 14.30 39.29
CA GLY A 223 37.67 15.51 38.49
C GLY A 223 36.59 16.47 39.00
N ALA A 224 36.60 17.71 38.48
CA ALA A 224 35.56 18.69 38.77
C ALA A 224 34.28 18.48 37.96
N GLU A 225 34.39 17.77 36.83
CA GLU A 225 33.31 17.49 35.89
C GLU A 225 32.95 16.00 35.98
N PRO A 226 31.65 15.63 35.93
CA PRO A 226 31.26 14.24 35.71
C PRO A 226 31.64 13.81 34.29
N PHE A 227 31.79 12.50 34.06
CA PHE A 227 32.16 11.98 32.74
C PHE A 227 31.09 11.07 32.12
N PHE A 228 31.01 11.11 30.79
CA PHE A 228 30.29 10.14 29.97
C PHE A 228 31.31 9.27 29.22
N LEU A 229 31.37 7.98 29.54
CA LEU A 229 32.28 7.01 28.93
C LEU A 229 31.51 5.95 28.15
N TYR A 230 31.82 5.85 26.86
CA TYR A 230 31.33 4.81 25.96
C TYR A 230 32.40 3.74 25.76
N THR A 231 32.28 2.61 26.45
CA THR A 231 33.19 1.45 26.36
C THR A 231 32.63 0.42 25.39
N SER A 232 33.16 0.39 24.17
CA SER A 232 32.64 -0.38 23.05
C SER A 232 33.63 -1.46 22.61
N PHE A 233 33.43 -2.67 23.12
CA PHE A 233 34.26 -3.80 22.74
C PHE A 233 33.96 -4.25 21.31
N THR A 234 34.96 -4.79 20.62
CA THR A 234 34.76 -5.57 19.38
C THR A 234 34.39 -7.02 19.69
N ALA A 235 34.57 -7.48 20.93
CA ALA A 235 34.26 -8.86 21.31
C ALA A 235 32.75 -9.09 21.47
N PRO A 236 32.22 -10.26 21.06
CA PRO A 236 32.90 -11.40 20.43
C PRO A 236 32.87 -11.46 18.89
N HIS A 237 32.72 -10.34 18.17
CA HIS A 237 32.70 -10.27 16.69
C HIS A 237 33.89 -10.98 16.03
N THR A 238 33.71 -11.49 14.82
CA THR A 238 34.78 -12.08 14.00
C THR A 238 35.94 -11.10 13.74
N PRO A 239 37.17 -11.59 13.49
CA PRO A 239 37.60 -12.99 13.45
C PRO A 239 37.68 -13.63 14.85
N LEU A 240 37.36 -14.93 14.94
CA LEU A 240 37.42 -15.66 16.20
C LEU A 240 38.85 -15.88 16.70
N GLN A 241 39.29 -15.05 17.64
CA GLN A 241 40.65 -15.05 18.21
C GLN A 241 40.59 -14.84 19.72
N ALA A 242 41.16 -15.77 20.48
CA ALA A 242 41.21 -15.71 21.94
C ALA A 242 42.63 -15.94 22.47
N THR A 243 42.90 -15.49 23.69
CA THR A 243 44.19 -15.74 24.35
C THR A 243 44.31 -17.21 24.77
N ALA A 244 45.55 -17.73 24.85
CA ALA A 244 45.79 -19.09 25.34
C ALA A 244 45.32 -19.30 26.79
N ALA A 245 45.33 -18.25 27.62
CA ALA A 245 44.88 -18.33 29.01
C ALA A 245 43.36 -18.46 29.11
N ASP A 246 42.61 -17.66 28.35
CA ASP A 246 41.15 -17.73 28.33
C ASP A 246 40.69 -19.08 27.73
N LEU A 247 41.37 -19.53 26.68
CA LEU A 247 41.13 -20.85 26.09
C LEU A 247 41.36 -22.00 27.09
N ALA A 248 42.38 -21.90 27.94
CA ALA A 248 42.66 -22.90 28.98
C ALA A 248 41.65 -22.84 30.13
N TYR A 249 41.15 -21.64 30.46
CA TYR A 249 40.07 -21.48 31.43
C TYR A 249 38.78 -22.15 30.93
N ILE A 250 38.37 -21.88 29.70
CA ILE A 250 37.20 -22.51 29.08
C ILE A 250 37.33 -24.04 29.05
N ASP A 251 38.50 -24.59 28.72
CA ASP A 251 38.75 -26.04 28.79
C ASP A 251 38.59 -26.61 30.20
N SER A 252 39.02 -25.85 31.21
CA SER A 252 38.99 -26.31 32.60
C SER A 252 37.58 -26.48 33.16
N LEU A 253 36.58 -25.85 32.53
CA LEU A 253 35.18 -26.00 32.90
C LEU A 253 34.63 -27.39 32.54
N GLY A 254 35.26 -28.08 31.58
CA GLY A 254 34.83 -29.43 31.16
C GLY A 254 33.46 -29.46 30.47
N GLU A 255 32.98 -28.32 29.98
CA GLU A 255 31.68 -28.19 29.31
C GLU A 255 31.70 -28.85 27.93
N PRO A 256 30.89 -29.91 27.68
CA PRO A 256 30.95 -30.67 26.44
C PRO A 256 30.66 -29.85 25.17
N GLY A 257 29.88 -28.77 25.29
CA GLY A 257 29.52 -27.89 24.17
C GLY A 257 30.66 -26.97 23.70
N PHE A 258 31.69 -26.75 24.53
CA PHE A 258 32.82 -25.87 24.20
C PHE A 258 33.86 -26.56 23.33
N THR A 259 33.50 -26.75 22.07
CA THR A 259 34.37 -27.34 21.04
C THR A 259 34.51 -26.40 19.83
N GLY A 260 35.54 -26.64 19.00
CA GLY A 260 35.72 -25.90 17.73
C GLY A 260 35.69 -24.37 17.89
N THR A 261 34.93 -23.70 17.02
CA THR A 261 34.73 -22.24 17.03
C THR A 261 33.98 -21.75 18.26
N ARG A 262 33.01 -22.52 18.78
CA ARG A 262 32.26 -22.23 20.01
C ARG A 262 33.16 -22.09 21.23
N ARG A 263 34.20 -22.92 21.32
CA ARG A 263 35.24 -22.82 22.36
C ARG A 263 35.98 -21.49 22.31
N THR A 264 36.38 -21.05 21.12
CA THR A 264 37.07 -19.76 20.93
C THR A 264 36.13 -18.60 21.24
N TYR A 265 34.89 -18.66 20.76
CA TYR A 265 33.83 -17.69 21.08
C TYR A 265 33.63 -17.54 22.59
N ALA A 266 33.46 -18.64 23.32
CA ALA A 266 33.28 -18.62 24.77
C ALA A 266 34.48 -17.98 25.49
N ALA A 267 35.70 -18.20 24.99
CA ALA A 267 36.90 -17.55 25.53
C ALA A 267 36.94 -16.04 25.24
N MET A 268 36.46 -15.59 24.09
CA MET A 268 36.34 -14.17 23.74
C MET A 268 35.30 -13.46 24.60
N GLN A 269 34.13 -14.10 24.79
CA GLN A 269 33.06 -13.60 25.65
C GLN A 269 33.53 -13.51 27.11
N TYR A 270 34.21 -14.55 27.62
CA TYR A 270 34.82 -14.51 28.94
C TYR A 270 35.88 -13.41 29.07
N ALA A 271 36.71 -13.21 28.04
CA ALA A 271 37.69 -12.13 28.04
C ALA A 271 37.01 -10.74 28.12
N MET A 272 35.89 -10.55 27.42
CA MET A 272 35.09 -9.33 27.54
C MET A 272 34.54 -9.17 28.96
N ASP A 273 33.92 -10.21 29.54
CA ASP A 273 33.39 -10.18 30.91
C ASP A 273 34.47 -9.83 31.96
N ARG A 274 35.67 -10.43 31.85
CA ARG A 274 36.81 -10.06 32.71
C ARG A 274 37.16 -8.57 32.60
N ASN A 275 37.05 -7.98 31.41
CA ASN A 275 37.35 -6.57 31.18
C ASN A 275 36.21 -5.66 31.64
N VAL A 276 34.95 -6.10 31.59
CA VAL A 276 33.85 -5.46 32.32
C VAL A 276 34.16 -5.44 33.81
N GLY A 277 34.66 -6.55 34.37
CA GLY A 277 35.14 -6.61 35.76
C GLY A 277 36.21 -5.55 36.09
N LYS A 278 37.13 -5.25 35.18
CA LYS A 278 38.13 -4.18 35.37
C LYS A 278 37.50 -2.78 35.40
N VAL A 279 36.52 -2.53 34.53
CA VAL A 279 35.76 -1.26 34.50
C VAL A 279 35.00 -1.09 35.81
N MET A 280 34.26 -2.11 36.25
CA MET A 280 33.52 -2.08 37.51
C MET A 280 34.45 -1.93 38.72
N ALA A 281 35.61 -2.60 38.72
CA ALA A 281 36.61 -2.44 39.77
C ALA A 281 37.21 -1.03 39.80
N ALA A 282 37.40 -0.39 38.64
CA ALA A 282 37.89 0.99 38.57
C ALA A 282 36.85 2.01 39.08
N LEU A 283 35.55 1.74 38.94
CA LEU A 283 34.49 2.55 39.57
C LEU A 283 34.43 2.32 41.08
N ALA A 284 34.67 1.08 41.52
CA ALA A 284 34.61 0.70 42.92
C ALA A 284 35.81 1.23 43.74
N ASP A 285 37.01 1.23 43.16
CA ASP A 285 38.28 1.67 43.77
C ASP A 285 39.14 2.42 42.72
N PRO A 286 38.79 3.68 42.41
CA PRO A 286 39.56 4.49 41.45
C PRO A 286 41.02 4.75 41.88
N ALA A 287 41.31 4.89 43.18
CA ALA A 287 42.67 5.12 43.69
C ALA A 287 43.55 3.85 43.66
N GLY A 288 42.94 2.66 43.54
CA GLY A 288 43.62 1.38 43.48
C GLY A 288 44.29 0.99 44.81
N ASP A 289 43.77 1.46 45.94
CA ASP A 289 44.35 1.20 47.27
C ASP A 289 43.72 -0.02 47.98
N GLY A 290 42.72 -0.64 47.35
CA GLY A 290 42.07 -1.91 47.69
C GLY A 290 40.84 -1.77 48.58
N VAL A 291 39.97 -2.78 48.63
CA VAL A 291 38.74 -2.73 49.45
C VAL A 291 38.99 -2.83 50.96
N GLY A 292 38.31 -2.03 51.77
CA GLY A 292 38.36 -2.11 53.24
C GLY A 292 38.01 -0.83 54.01
N PRO A 293 38.02 -0.87 55.37
CA PRO A 293 37.61 0.27 56.20
C PRO A 293 38.42 1.54 55.90
N GLY A 294 37.73 2.55 55.36
CA GLY A 294 38.32 3.84 55.00
C GLY A 294 38.97 3.91 53.62
N LYS A 295 38.93 2.83 52.85
CA LYS A 295 39.44 2.76 51.47
C LYS A 295 38.36 2.90 50.42
N ASP A 296 37.16 2.41 50.70
CA ASP A 296 35.99 2.56 49.81
C ASP A 296 35.42 4.00 49.74
N ALA A 297 36.15 4.99 50.27
CA ALA A 297 35.71 6.38 50.39
C ALA A 297 35.82 7.18 49.08
N ASP A 298 36.61 6.69 48.13
CA ASP A 298 36.78 7.23 46.78
C ASP A 298 35.90 6.51 45.74
N SER A 299 35.14 5.50 46.17
CA SER A 299 34.24 4.75 45.30
C SER A 299 33.22 5.67 44.65
N ILE A 300 33.11 5.61 43.32
CA ILE A 300 32.12 6.33 42.53
C ILE A 300 31.06 5.40 41.94
N LEU A 301 31.07 4.12 42.32
CA LEU A 301 30.20 3.09 41.76
C LEU A 301 28.70 3.40 41.95
N ASP A 302 28.27 3.78 43.17
CA ASP A 302 26.86 4.13 43.45
C ASP A 302 26.47 5.50 42.84
N ASP A 303 27.45 6.33 42.45
CA ASP A 303 27.27 7.63 41.77
C ASP A 303 27.62 7.57 40.27
N THR A 304 27.59 6.35 39.70
CA THR A 304 27.76 6.12 38.27
C THR A 304 26.58 5.33 37.74
N LEU A 305 25.88 5.85 36.74
CA LEU A 305 24.91 5.10 35.95
C LEU A 305 25.67 4.17 35.01
N VAL A 306 25.49 2.86 35.16
CA VAL A 306 26.11 1.85 34.28
C VAL A 306 25.03 1.19 33.44
N ILE A 307 25.20 1.23 32.12
CA ILE A 307 24.32 0.57 31.16
C ILE A 307 25.14 -0.44 30.38
N PHE A 308 24.76 -1.71 30.39
CA PHE A 308 25.31 -2.74 29.51
C PHE A 308 24.28 -3.08 28.43
N ILE A 309 24.72 -3.19 27.18
CA ILE A 309 23.89 -3.65 26.05
C ILE A 309 24.75 -4.35 24.99
N ASN A 310 24.17 -5.28 24.24
CA ASN A 310 24.80 -5.83 23.04
C ASN A 310 24.31 -5.12 21.77
N ASP A 311 25.17 -4.87 20.79
CA ASP A 311 24.82 -4.01 19.64
C ASP A 311 23.85 -4.66 18.64
N ASN A 312 23.84 -5.97 18.47
CA ASN A 312 22.86 -6.69 17.65
C ASN A 312 22.83 -8.16 18.03
N GLY A 313 21.85 -8.90 17.51
CA GLY A 313 21.77 -10.35 17.69
C GLY A 313 23.04 -11.10 17.26
N GLY A 314 23.25 -12.29 17.83
CA GLY A 314 24.46 -13.08 17.58
C GLY A 314 24.58 -13.52 16.13
N ASP A 315 25.80 -13.48 15.58
CA ASP A 315 26.12 -14.00 14.25
C ASP A 315 26.20 -15.54 14.23
N CYS A 316 25.05 -16.20 14.42
CA CYS A 316 24.92 -17.66 14.41
C CYS A 316 24.83 -18.24 13.00
N CYS A 317 24.45 -17.40 12.04
CA CYS A 317 23.66 -17.82 10.90
C CYS A 317 24.11 -17.16 9.58
N ASP A 318 25.11 -16.28 9.59
CA ASP A 318 25.74 -15.75 8.36
C ASP A 318 26.75 -16.75 7.75
N GLY A 319 27.38 -16.36 6.64
CA GLY A 319 28.34 -17.19 5.91
C GLY A 319 29.65 -17.51 6.64
N ASP A 320 30.02 -16.73 7.66
CA ASP A 320 31.18 -16.97 8.55
C ASP A 320 30.78 -16.75 10.01
N PRO A 321 29.94 -17.64 10.58
CA PRO A 321 29.27 -17.40 11.85
C PRO A 321 30.27 -17.43 13.02
N ASN A 322 30.09 -16.53 13.99
CA ASN A 322 30.95 -16.45 15.18
C ASN A 322 30.66 -17.55 16.22
N ALA A 323 29.76 -18.50 15.93
CA ALA A 323 29.31 -19.57 16.82
C ALA A 323 28.57 -19.09 18.08
N SER A 324 28.01 -17.87 18.06
CA SER A 324 27.03 -17.40 19.03
C SER A 324 25.76 -18.25 19.07
N ASP A 325 25.03 -18.10 20.17
CA ASP A 325 23.80 -18.80 20.48
C ASP A 325 22.71 -17.80 20.91
N ASN A 326 21.61 -17.77 20.15
CA ASN A 326 20.47 -16.90 20.44
C ASN A 326 19.36 -17.64 21.23
N GLY A 327 19.61 -18.88 21.66
CA GLY A 327 18.60 -19.70 22.33
C GLY A 327 17.47 -20.08 21.38
N ASP A 328 16.23 -20.02 21.86
CA ASP A 328 15.03 -20.30 21.06
C ASP A 328 14.69 -19.18 20.06
N LEU A 329 15.35 -18.02 20.14
CA LEU A 329 15.08 -16.91 19.23
C LEU A 329 15.51 -17.24 17.79
N ARG A 330 14.64 -16.95 16.82
CA ARG A 330 14.89 -17.28 15.43
C ARG A 330 15.96 -16.39 14.80
N ASN A 331 16.86 -17.05 14.06
CA ASN A 331 17.98 -16.45 13.32
C ASN A 331 18.94 -15.62 14.20
N GLY A 332 19.66 -14.68 13.59
CA GLY A 332 20.76 -13.95 14.20
C GLY A 332 20.99 -12.61 13.52
N LYS A 333 22.21 -12.08 13.67
CA LYS A 333 22.70 -10.85 13.03
C LYS A 333 22.14 -10.67 11.62
N GLY A 334 21.72 -9.45 11.30
CA GLY A 334 21.14 -9.09 10.02
C GLY A 334 19.68 -9.54 9.84
N SER A 335 19.10 -10.31 10.74
CA SER A 335 17.71 -10.73 10.64
C SER A 335 16.75 -9.76 11.33
N GLN A 336 15.49 -9.72 10.86
CA GLN A 336 14.38 -9.05 11.57
C GLN A 336 13.60 -9.96 12.51
N PHE A 337 13.93 -11.25 12.53
CA PHE A 337 13.47 -12.15 13.57
C PHE A 337 14.12 -11.78 14.91
N GLU A 338 13.54 -12.21 16.01
CA GLU A 338 13.92 -11.85 17.38
C GLU A 338 15.42 -12.05 17.62
N GLY A 339 16.01 -13.14 17.09
CA GLY A 339 17.42 -13.47 17.28
C GLY A 339 18.40 -12.47 16.65
N GLY A 340 17.95 -11.59 15.76
CA GLY A 340 18.76 -10.52 15.17
C GLY A 340 18.71 -9.18 15.91
N LEU A 341 17.68 -8.96 16.74
CA LEU A 341 17.29 -7.63 17.23
C LEU A 341 17.17 -7.56 18.75
N ARG A 342 16.69 -8.64 19.36
CA ARG A 342 16.50 -8.76 20.79
C ARG A 342 17.85 -9.08 21.43
N VAL A 343 18.27 -8.24 22.35
CA VAL A 343 19.61 -8.24 22.92
C VAL A 343 19.57 -8.22 24.44
N PRO A 344 20.61 -8.73 25.12
CA PRO A 344 20.74 -8.61 26.56
C PRO A 344 21.06 -7.17 26.97
N MET A 345 20.41 -6.67 28.03
CA MET A 345 20.63 -5.33 28.57
C MET A 345 20.54 -5.31 30.11
N ILE A 346 21.36 -4.47 30.74
CA ILE A 346 21.36 -4.23 32.19
C ILE A 346 21.45 -2.71 32.45
N ILE A 347 20.69 -2.20 33.42
CA ILE A 347 20.87 -0.86 34.00
C ILE A 347 21.19 -0.98 35.48
N ALA A 348 22.28 -0.38 35.95
CA ALA A 348 22.73 -0.45 37.34
C ALA A 348 23.31 0.89 37.83
N GLY A 349 23.56 0.99 39.14
CA GLY A 349 24.24 2.11 39.75
C GLY A 349 23.34 3.33 40.02
N ALA A 350 23.82 4.53 39.69
CA ALA A 350 23.14 5.78 39.99
C ALA A 350 21.72 5.83 39.40
N GLY A 351 20.78 6.36 40.16
CA GLY A 351 19.38 6.45 39.78
C GLY A 351 18.59 5.14 39.88
N VAL A 352 19.22 3.97 40.05
CA VAL A 352 18.53 2.69 40.30
C VAL A 352 18.32 2.50 41.81
N ASN A 353 17.06 2.53 42.24
CA ASN A 353 16.70 2.39 43.65
C ASN A 353 17.02 0.98 44.16
N SER A 354 17.34 0.89 45.45
CA SER A 354 17.67 -0.39 46.12
C SER A 354 16.60 -1.47 45.97
N ALA A 355 15.32 -1.10 45.86
CA ALA A 355 14.21 -2.03 45.66
C ALA A 355 14.17 -2.65 44.25
N ALA A 356 14.77 -2.01 43.26
CA ALA A 356 14.84 -2.49 41.88
C ALA A 356 16.08 -3.37 41.64
N ARG A 357 17.12 -3.28 42.47
CA ARG A 357 18.36 -4.06 42.30
C ARG A 357 18.09 -5.58 42.37
N GLY A 358 18.62 -6.32 41.42
CA GLY A 358 18.43 -7.77 41.26
C GLY A 358 17.09 -8.18 40.66
N THR A 359 16.30 -7.23 40.12
CA THR A 359 15.01 -7.52 39.48
C THR A 359 15.16 -7.70 37.97
N VAL A 360 14.10 -8.24 37.35
CA VAL A 360 13.99 -8.45 35.92
C VAL A 360 12.83 -7.61 35.40
N SER A 361 13.08 -6.83 34.36
CA SER A 361 12.03 -6.14 33.61
C SER A 361 11.71 -6.90 32.32
N THR A 362 10.41 -7.06 32.06
CA THR A 362 9.85 -7.61 30.82
C THR A 362 9.31 -6.51 29.92
N ASP A 363 9.52 -5.24 30.27
CA ASP A 363 9.06 -4.10 29.49
C ASP A 363 9.77 -4.06 28.12
N LEU A 364 9.05 -3.57 27.11
CA LEU A 364 9.64 -3.28 25.80
C LEU A 364 10.56 -2.06 25.94
N VAL A 365 11.86 -2.28 25.78
CA VAL A 365 12.88 -1.22 25.79
C VAL A 365 13.76 -1.33 24.56
N HIS A 366 14.43 -0.23 24.20
CA HIS A 366 15.27 -0.18 23.01
C HIS A 366 16.54 0.62 23.25
N SER A 367 17.59 0.33 22.49
CA SER A 367 18.88 1.06 22.56
C SER A 367 18.78 2.59 22.36
N ILE A 368 17.71 3.09 21.73
CA ILE A 368 17.41 4.53 21.60
C ILE A 368 17.13 5.18 22.97
N ASP A 369 16.81 4.40 23.99
CA ASP A 369 16.52 4.88 25.34
C ASP A 369 17.80 5.29 26.10
N ILE A 370 18.98 4.91 25.62
CA ILE A 370 20.25 5.21 26.30
C ILE A 370 20.49 6.72 26.38
N VAL A 371 20.22 7.46 25.31
CA VAL A 371 20.41 8.93 25.25
C VAL A 371 19.53 9.67 26.26
N PRO A 372 18.20 9.51 26.27
CA PRO A 372 17.34 10.16 27.27
C PRO A 372 17.61 9.65 28.69
N THR A 373 17.98 8.39 28.88
CA THR A 373 18.34 7.86 30.21
C THR A 373 19.62 8.52 30.74
N ALA A 374 20.64 8.71 29.89
CA ALA A 374 21.86 9.42 30.26
C ALA A 374 21.60 10.92 30.50
N LEU A 375 20.97 11.61 29.53
CA LEU A 375 20.79 13.06 29.57
C LEU A 375 19.78 13.50 30.63
N LEU A 376 18.56 12.95 30.62
CA LEU A 376 17.51 13.37 31.55
C LEU A 376 17.70 12.69 32.92
N GLY A 377 18.10 11.42 32.91
CA GLY A 377 18.18 10.59 34.10
C GLY A 377 19.41 10.86 34.96
N ALA A 378 20.60 10.88 34.36
CA ALA A 378 21.86 11.06 35.11
C ALA A 378 22.37 12.51 35.08
N ALA A 379 22.26 13.20 33.94
CA ALA A 379 22.77 14.56 33.78
C ALA A 379 21.81 15.67 34.22
N GLY A 380 20.51 15.39 34.34
CA GLY A 380 19.49 16.40 34.60
C GLY A 380 19.36 17.44 33.48
N GLY A 381 19.78 17.08 32.26
CA GLY A 381 19.70 17.92 31.07
C GLY A 381 18.29 17.96 30.46
N SER A 382 18.18 18.54 29.28
CA SER A 382 16.92 18.66 28.55
C SER A 382 17.15 18.61 27.04
N PHE A 383 16.15 18.14 26.30
CA PHE A 383 16.10 18.25 24.85
C PHE A 383 15.62 19.64 24.41
N GLY A 384 16.08 20.09 23.25
CA GLY A 384 15.57 21.28 22.59
C GLY A 384 14.16 21.08 22.04
N ALA A 385 13.44 22.17 21.78
CA ALA A 385 12.04 22.10 21.31
C ALA A 385 11.85 21.41 19.95
N ASN A 386 12.91 21.33 19.14
CA ASN A 386 12.90 20.73 17.79
C ASN A 386 13.71 19.42 17.73
N ASP A 387 14.21 18.92 18.86
CA ASP A 387 14.88 17.62 18.89
C ASP A 387 13.87 16.52 18.62
N VAL A 388 14.15 15.67 17.62
CA VAL A 388 13.43 14.41 17.42
C VAL A 388 14.14 13.37 18.27
N ILE A 389 13.43 12.75 19.22
CA ILE A 389 13.95 11.69 20.08
C ILE A 389 12.87 10.62 20.15
N ASP A 390 13.21 9.40 19.75
CA ASP A 390 12.29 8.26 19.80
C ASP A 390 12.36 7.54 21.15
N GLY A 391 13.51 7.59 21.84
CA GLY A 391 13.71 6.93 23.12
C GLY A 391 13.08 7.65 24.32
N VAL A 392 12.99 6.94 25.44
CA VAL A 392 12.51 7.47 26.73
C VAL A 392 13.51 7.24 27.86
N ASN A 393 13.45 8.06 28.90
CA ASN A 393 14.26 7.83 30.11
C ASN A 393 13.74 6.60 30.86
N LEU A 394 14.56 5.56 31.03
CA LEU A 394 14.17 4.30 31.66
C LEU A 394 14.19 4.34 33.18
N LEU A 395 14.90 5.29 33.81
CA LEU A 395 15.04 5.33 35.28
C LEU A 395 13.70 5.40 36.03
N PRO A 396 12.69 6.19 35.58
CA PRO A 396 11.39 6.19 36.22
C PRO A 396 10.66 4.84 36.16
N TYR A 397 10.82 4.09 35.06
CA TYR A 397 10.16 2.80 34.83
C TYR A 397 10.83 1.68 35.64
N VAL A 398 12.16 1.58 35.61
CA VAL A 398 12.90 0.58 36.42
C VAL A 398 12.65 0.76 37.92
N ASN A 399 12.38 1.99 38.36
CA ASN A 399 12.06 2.30 39.75
C ASN A 399 10.57 2.16 40.11
N GLY A 400 9.70 1.85 39.14
CA GLY A 400 8.25 1.76 39.34
C GLY A 400 7.59 3.09 39.72
N THR A 401 8.20 4.21 39.32
CA THR A 401 7.70 5.57 39.61
C THR A 401 6.92 6.19 38.46
N ALA A 402 7.16 5.73 37.22
CA ALA A 402 6.31 6.01 36.07
C ALA A 402 5.17 4.98 35.99
N ALA A 403 4.02 5.39 35.46
CA ALA A 403 2.91 4.49 35.16
C ALA A 403 3.00 4.02 33.70
N GLY A 404 2.54 2.80 33.40
CA GLY A 404 2.57 2.24 32.04
C GLY A 404 3.89 1.57 31.69
N VAL A 405 4.15 1.42 30.38
CA VAL A 405 5.36 0.83 29.80
C VAL A 405 6.20 1.90 29.09
N PRO A 406 7.53 1.73 28.95
CA PRO A 406 8.38 2.67 28.23
C PRO A 406 7.95 2.86 26.77
N HIS A 407 7.65 1.77 26.08
CA HIS A 407 7.21 1.75 24.68
C HIS A 407 5.99 0.87 24.51
N GLU A 408 4.92 1.42 23.93
CA GLU A 408 3.80 0.60 23.45
C GLU A 408 4.16 -0.11 22.13
N ASN A 409 4.99 0.55 21.32
CA ASN A 409 5.35 0.13 19.97
C ASN A 409 6.85 0.27 19.75
N LEU A 410 7.47 -0.70 19.07
CA LEU A 410 8.84 -0.61 18.58
C LEU A 410 8.86 -0.85 17.07
N PHE A 411 9.59 0.00 16.34
CA PHE A 411 9.75 -0.11 14.88
C PHE A 411 11.12 -0.67 14.52
N ILE A 412 11.16 -1.49 13.47
CA ILE A 412 12.37 -2.23 13.09
C ILE A 412 12.56 -2.21 11.58
N PRO A 413 12.88 -1.06 10.99
CA PRO A 413 13.14 -0.95 9.55
C PRO A 413 14.53 -1.45 9.19
N ARG A 414 14.64 -2.13 8.05
CA ARG A 414 15.92 -2.58 7.49
C ARG A 414 15.95 -2.35 5.99
N PHE A 415 16.80 -1.42 5.56
CA PHE A 415 16.86 -1.02 4.16
C PHE A 415 17.34 -2.14 3.26
N ASN A 416 18.49 -2.75 3.56
CA ASN A 416 19.23 -3.60 2.63
C ASN A 416 18.53 -4.87 2.10
N ASN A 417 17.27 -5.17 2.46
CA ASN A 417 16.46 -6.27 1.93
C ASN A 417 14.97 -5.91 1.75
N GLN A 418 14.59 -4.62 1.72
CA GLN A 418 13.18 -4.17 1.75
C GLN A 418 12.37 -4.81 2.88
N GLN A 419 12.86 -4.73 4.11
CA GLN A 419 12.19 -5.38 5.24
C GLN A 419 11.84 -4.35 6.29
N SER A 420 10.73 -4.55 6.98
CA SER A 420 10.32 -3.72 8.11
C SER A 420 9.45 -4.52 9.07
N ALA A 421 9.49 -4.16 10.34
CA ALA A 421 8.61 -4.75 11.34
C ALA A 421 8.16 -3.73 12.37
N VAL A 422 7.05 -4.04 13.03
CA VAL A 422 6.55 -3.35 14.22
C VAL A 422 6.20 -4.39 15.29
N ARG A 423 6.65 -4.15 16.52
CA ARG A 423 6.26 -4.91 17.71
C ARG A 423 5.32 -4.07 18.57
N ARG A 424 4.18 -4.63 18.95
CA ARG A 424 3.23 -4.03 19.90
C ARG A 424 2.65 -5.09 20.82
N GLY A 425 2.96 -4.99 22.11
CA GLY A 425 2.62 -6.03 23.08
C GLY A 425 3.16 -7.40 22.64
N PRO A 426 2.31 -8.43 22.54
CA PRO A 426 2.72 -9.76 22.08
C PRO A 426 2.90 -9.84 20.57
N TRP A 427 2.30 -8.91 19.81
CA TRP A 427 2.26 -9.02 18.36
C TRP A 427 3.52 -8.44 17.71
N LYS A 428 4.01 -9.15 16.71
CA LYS A 428 5.04 -8.68 15.79
C LYS A 428 4.55 -8.84 14.36
N TYR A 429 4.38 -7.72 13.68
CA TYR A 429 3.98 -7.64 12.28
C TYR A 429 5.18 -7.24 11.45
N MET A 430 5.46 -7.95 10.37
CA MET A 430 6.65 -7.70 9.55
C MET A 430 6.41 -7.95 8.07
N TYR A 431 7.14 -7.23 7.24
CA TYR A 431 7.23 -7.45 5.81
C TYR A 431 8.62 -7.95 5.44
N GLN A 432 8.66 -9.01 4.62
CA GLN A 432 9.89 -9.47 3.99
C GLN A 432 9.67 -9.62 2.49
N ASN A 433 10.53 -8.98 1.69
CA ASN A 433 10.51 -9.17 0.25
C ASN A 433 10.58 -10.68 -0.12
N GLY A 434 9.74 -11.10 -1.06
CA GLY A 434 9.58 -12.49 -1.49
C GLY A 434 8.70 -13.36 -0.60
N THR A 435 8.50 -13.02 0.68
CA THR A 435 7.57 -13.76 1.58
C THR A 435 6.28 -12.98 1.85
N GLY A 436 6.29 -11.66 1.70
CA GLY A 436 5.16 -10.79 2.00
C GLY A 436 5.05 -10.45 3.49
N TYR A 437 3.85 -10.05 3.90
CA TYR A 437 3.53 -9.72 5.29
C TYR A 437 3.39 -10.98 6.16
N GLN A 438 3.80 -10.88 7.42
CA GLN A 438 3.81 -11.96 8.41
C GLN A 438 3.38 -11.39 9.77
N LEU A 439 2.68 -12.19 10.57
CA LEU A 439 2.22 -11.84 11.91
C LEU A 439 2.53 -12.98 12.88
N TYR A 440 3.18 -12.65 14.00
CA TYR A 440 3.56 -13.58 15.06
C TYR A 440 3.09 -13.10 16.44
N ASN A 441 2.72 -14.04 17.30
CA ASN A 441 2.40 -13.79 18.71
C ASN A 441 3.55 -14.29 19.60
N LEU A 442 4.36 -13.38 20.11
CA LEU A 442 5.59 -13.71 20.84
C LEU A 442 5.36 -14.24 22.27
N ASP A 443 4.13 -14.24 22.78
CA ASP A 443 3.84 -14.82 24.10
C ASP A 443 3.88 -16.36 24.05
N ASP A 444 3.51 -16.96 22.92
CA ASP A 444 3.49 -18.42 22.72
C ASP A 444 4.28 -18.91 21.50
N ASP A 445 4.81 -18.00 20.66
CA ASP A 445 5.62 -18.28 19.46
C ASP A 445 6.87 -17.39 19.42
N ILE A 446 7.72 -17.50 20.46
CA ILE A 446 8.95 -16.71 20.59
C ILE A 446 10.00 -17.01 19.50
N ASP A 447 9.91 -18.19 18.88
CA ASP A 447 10.73 -18.62 17.74
C ASP A 447 10.11 -18.25 16.39
N GLU A 448 8.99 -17.52 16.38
CA GLU A 448 8.35 -16.96 15.18
C GLU A 448 8.13 -18.02 14.10
N SER A 449 7.66 -19.19 14.51
CA SER A 449 7.50 -20.38 13.68
C SER A 449 6.11 -20.45 13.02
N ASN A 450 5.12 -19.75 13.58
CA ASN A 450 3.73 -19.84 13.18
C ASN A 450 3.19 -18.49 12.66
N ASN A 451 3.29 -18.25 11.35
CA ASN A 451 2.74 -17.05 10.72
C ASN A 451 1.20 -17.12 10.69
N VAL A 452 0.54 -16.18 11.37
CA VAL A 452 -0.93 -16.11 11.51
C VAL A 452 -1.55 -14.89 10.84
N VAL A 453 -0.86 -14.28 9.85
CA VAL A 453 -1.32 -13.08 9.14
C VAL A 453 -2.65 -13.28 8.41
N ASP A 454 -2.86 -14.44 7.79
CA ASP A 454 -4.05 -14.73 6.97
C ASP A 454 -5.24 -15.20 7.79
N ALA A 455 -5.10 -15.33 9.11
CA ALA A 455 -6.19 -15.78 9.97
C ALA A 455 -7.28 -14.69 10.05
N PRO A 456 -8.54 -14.95 9.65
CA PRO A 456 -9.58 -13.91 9.65
C PRO A 456 -9.83 -13.27 11.01
N ALA A 457 -9.59 -14.01 12.10
CA ALA A 457 -9.69 -13.50 13.48
C ALA A 457 -8.65 -12.41 13.80
N ASN A 458 -7.55 -12.35 13.04
CA ASN A 458 -6.46 -11.40 13.24
C ASN A 458 -6.53 -10.19 12.29
N ALA A 459 -7.52 -10.12 11.38
CA ALA A 459 -7.61 -9.06 10.38
C ALA A 459 -7.56 -7.64 10.98
N ALA A 460 -8.22 -7.42 12.12
CA ALA A 460 -8.18 -6.12 12.81
C ALA A 460 -6.79 -5.77 13.38
N VAL A 461 -6.05 -6.78 13.85
CA VAL A 461 -4.68 -6.60 14.37
C VAL A 461 -3.72 -6.35 13.21
N VAL A 462 -3.87 -7.08 12.11
CA VAL A 462 -3.09 -6.86 10.88
C VAL A 462 -3.29 -5.44 10.37
N GLU A 463 -4.54 -4.99 10.26
CA GLU A 463 -4.86 -3.63 9.83
C GLU A 463 -4.24 -2.59 10.76
N GLU A 464 -4.43 -2.72 12.08
CA GLU A 464 -3.86 -1.81 13.07
C GLU A 464 -2.33 -1.72 12.98
N LEU A 465 -1.64 -2.86 12.84
CA LEU A 465 -0.18 -2.90 12.77
C LEU A 465 0.34 -2.47 11.41
N HIS A 466 -0.40 -2.69 10.32
CA HIS A 466 -0.06 -2.18 8.99
C HIS A 466 -0.14 -0.65 8.96
N GLN A 467 -1.21 -0.07 9.53
CA GLN A 467 -1.35 1.38 9.70
C GLN A 467 -0.24 1.96 10.59
N LEU A 468 0.06 1.29 11.70
CA LEU A 468 1.12 1.71 12.60
C LEU A 468 2.50 1.69 11.91
N LEU A 469 2.81 0.63 11.16
CA LEU A 469 4.05 0.51 10.41
C LEU A 469 4.15 1.58 9.31
N ALA A 470 3.07 1.83 8.57
CA ALA A 470 2.99 2.90 7.58
C ALA A 470 3.25 4.27 8.22
N SER A 471 2.66 4.52 9.40
CA SER A 471 2.83 5.80 10.12
C SER A 471 4.27 6.12 10.47
N TYR A 472 5.10 5.09 10.62
CA TYR A 472 6.53 5.25 10.82
C TYR A 472 7.28 5.37 9.49
N HIS A 473 6.90 4.62 8.46
CA HIS A 473 7.52 4.65 7.13
C HIS A 473 7.44 6.04 6.46
N VAL A 474 6.31 6.74 6.62
CA VAL A 474 6.15 8.10 6.05
C VAL A 474 7.07 9.15 6.70
N GLN A 475 7.74 8.81 7.80
CA GLN A 475 8.68 9.70 8.50
C GLN A 475 10.15 9.39 8.16
N LEU A 476 10.39 8.37 7.34
CA LEU A 476 11.74 7.92 7.00
C LEU A 476 12.40 8.85 5.99
N ASP A 477 13.70 8.99 6.14
CA ASP A 477 14.54 9.64 5.13
C ASP A 477 15.05 8.58 4.16
N LYS A 478 15.35 9.02 2.95
CA LYS A 478 15.96 8.18 1.93
C LYS A 478 17.28 7.61 2.46
N PRO A 479 17.64 6.34 2.18
CA PRO A 479 18.91 5.76 2.58
C PRO A 479 20.07 6.60 2.03
N ARG A 480 20.92 7.10 2.94
CA ARG A 480 22.12 7.88 2.56
C ARG A 480 23.25 7.01 2.06
N HIS A 481 23.24 5.75 2.48
CA HIS A 481 24.17 4.74 2.06
C HIS A 481 23.60 3.36 2.31
N ASP A 482 24.10 2.39 1.55
CA ASP A 482 23.80 1.01 1.76
C ASP A 482 24.97 0.12 1.32
N ASN A 483 24.83 -1.18 1.55
CA ASN A 483 25.85 -2.15 1.23
C ASN A 483 25.68 -2.79 -0.16
N GLN A 484 24.79 -2.29 -1.03
CA GLN A 484 24.50 -2.86 -2.34
C GLN A 484 24.88 -1.89 -3.48
N ALA A 485 25.96 -2.22 -4.20
CA ALA A 485 26.41 -1.52 -5.43
C ALA A 485 26.63 0.01 -5.24
N PRO A 486 27.27 0.72 -6.19
CA PRO A 486 27.37 2.17 -6.10
C PRO A 486 26.03 2.79 -6.51
N GLU A 487 25.23 3.24 -5.53
CA GLU A 487 23.99 3.96 -5.80
C GLU A 487 24.28 5.42 -6.18
N THR A 488 23.72 5.86 -7.32
CA THR A 488 24.03 7.15 -7.97
C THR A 488 22.96 8.23 -7.80
N ASN A 489 21.86 7.96 -7.10
CA ASN A 489 20.68 8.83 -7.13
C ASN A 489 20.52 9.61 -5.81
N GLN A 490 21.26 10.71 -5.66
CA GLN A 490 21.23 11.58 -4.47
C GLN A 490 20.11 12.63 -4.49
N PHE A 491 19.15 12.52 -5.40
CA PHE A 491 18.09 13.51 -5.58
C PHE A 491 16.73 12.87 -5.33
N ASP A 492 15.79 13.72 -4.90
CA ASP A 492 14.42 13.35 -4.59
C ASP A 492 13.45 13.81 -5.67
N HIS A 493 13.95 14.26 -6.82
CA HIS A 493 13.12 14.72 -7.94
C HIS A 493 13.46 13.96 -9.22
N PHE A 494 12.59 13.02 -9.59
CA PHE A 494 12.73 12.18 -10.77
C PHE A 494 11.90 12.75 -11.93
N GLN A 495 12.56 13.06 -13.05
CA GLN A 495 11.88 13.50 -14.27
C GLN A 495 12.00 12.41 -15.35
N PHE A 496 10.86 11.91 -15.83
CA PHE A 496 10.80 10.82 -16.81
C PHE A 496 11.35 11.27 -18.17
N ARG A 497 12.07 10.38 -18.85
CA ARG A 497 12.70 10.62 -20.16
C ARG A 497 11.85 10.11 -21.31
N GLU A 498 10.67 10.67 -21.44
CA GLU A 498 9.69 10.45 -22.51
C GLU A 498 10.27 10.46 -23.93
N ALA A 499 11.31 11.25 -24.20
CA ALA A 499 11.94 11.34 -25.53
C ALA A 499 12.62 10.03 -25.97
N ALA A 500 12.99 9.14 -25.03
CA ALA A 500 13.69 7.90 -25.32
C ALA A 500 12.76 6.67 -25.40
N PHE A 501 11.51 6.77 -24.93
CA PHE A 501 10.64 5.61 -24.73
C PHE A 501 9.25 5.79 -25.35
N THR A 502 8.73 4.69 -25.87
CA THR A 502 7.29 4.49 -26.14
C THR A 502 6.61 3.70 -25.03
N ALA A 503 7.36 2.81 -24.36
CA ALA A 503 6.96 2.10 -23.16
C ALA A 503 8.19 1.93 -22.24
N ALA A 504 8.01 2.09 -20.93
CA ALA A 504 9.04 1.87 -19.92
C ALA A 504 8.41 1.39 -18.60
N THR A 505 9.22 0.85 -17.72
CA THR A 505 8.88 0.67 -16.30
C THR A 505 9.66 1.68 -15.47
N PHE A 506 9.30 1.90 -14.20
CA PHE A 506 10.09 2.74 -13.30
C PHE A 506 11.54 2.24 -13.21
N THR A 507 11.73 0.92 -13.24
CA THR A 507 13.05 0.26 -13.21
C THR A 507 13.76 0.17 -14.56
N SER A 508 13.18 0.70 -15.64
CA SER A 508 13.85 0.66 -16.94
C SER A 508 15.19 1.41 -16.88
N ALA A 509 16.23 0.78 -17.43
CA ALA A 509 17.56 1.37 -17.45
C ALA A 509 17.50 2.77 -18.07
N ASP A 510 18.01 3.75 -17.34
CA ASP A 510 18.12 5.15 -17.79
C ASP A 510 16.78 5.83 -18.09
N ALA A 511 15.66 5.39 -17.50
CA ALA A 511 14.32 5.97 -17.67
C ALA A 511 14.16 7.38 -17.08
N TRP A 512 15.04 7.78 -16.17
CA TRP A 512 14.91 9.02 -15.40
C TRP A 512 16.11 9.96 -15.58
N THR A 513 15.84 11.25 -15.44
CA THR A 513 16.84 12.33 -15.25
C THR A 513 16.67 12.94 -13.86
N ASN A 514 17.71 13.63 -13.36
CA ASN A 514 17.55 14.51 -12.21
C ASN A 514 16.59 15.63 -12.61
N GLY A 515 15.45 15.74 -11.94
CA GLY A 515 14.38 16.70 -12.26
C GLY A 515 14.75 18.15 -11.96
N ASP A 516 15.70 18.41 -11.06
CA ASP A 516 16.13 19.77 -10.75
C ASP A 516 17.04 20.34 -11.84
N THR A 517 17.83 19.49 -12.49
CA THR A 517 18.79 19.91 -13.51
C THR A 517 18.39 19.51 -14.93
N GLY A 518 17.52 18.52 -15.08
CA GLY A 518 17.16 17.88 -16.35
C GLY A 518 18.32 17.12 -17.00
N THR A 519 19.37 16.77 -16.26
CA THR A 519 20.60 16.13 -16.79
C THR A 519 20.83 14.75 -16.18
N GLY A 520 21.70 13.95 -16.83
CA GLY A 520 22.05 12.60 -16.39
C GLY A 520 21.11 11.52 -16.90
N SER A 521 21.42 10.27 -16.61
CA SER A 521 20.58 9.10 -16.89
C SER A 521 20.59 8.22 -15.65
N TYR A 522 19.40 7.84 -15.18
CA TYR A 522 19.20 7.17 -13.91
C TYR A 522 18.07 6.14 -14.02
N THR A 523 18.10 5.17 -13.11
CA THR A 523 17.06 4.15 -12.94
C THR A 523 16.42 4.36 -11.57
N ALA A 524 15.09 4.32 -11.46
CA ALA A 524 14.43 4.35 -10.16
C ALA A 524 14.45 2.97 -9.52
N SER A 525 14.43 2.94 -8.21
CA SER A 525 14.41 1.73 -7.40
C SER A 525 13.42 1.87 -6.26
N TRP A 526 13.09 0.77 -5.59
CA TRP A 526 12.27 0.77 -4.36
C TRP A 526 12.81 1.70 -3.25
N ARG A 527 14.08 2.15 -3.36
CA ARG A 527 14.76 3.07 -2.43
C ARG A 527 14.53 4.54 -2.74
N ASP A 528 13.85 4.82 -3.85
CA ASP A 528 13.56 6.18 -4.26
C ASP A 528 12.13 6.59 -3.86
N GLY A 529 11.29 5.63 -3.44
CA GLY A 529 9.94 5.89 -2.94
C GLY A 529 9.93 6.33 -1.48
N TYR A 530 10.09 7.63 -1.22
CA TYR A 530 10.08 8.24 0.11
C TYR A 530 9.28 9.55 0.14
N ALA A 531 9.08 10.09 1.34
CA ALA A 531 8.28 11.28 1.59
C ALA A 531 8.71 12.53 0.82
N ASP A 532 10.00 12.71 0.51
CA ASP A 532 10.46 13.89 -0.24
C ASP A 532 10.45 13.68 -1.76
N ASN A 533 10.13 12.46 -2.23
CA ASN A 533 10.22 12.11 -3.64
C ASN A 533 9.16 12.84 -4.49
N GLN A 534 9.58 13.33 -5.66
CA GLN A 534 8.77 14.01 -6.66
C GLN A 534 8.92 13.32 -8.01
N LEU A 535 7.81 13.09 -8.70
CA LEU A 535 7.76 12.47 -10.01
C LEU A 535 7.27 13.48 -11.04
N THR A 536 8.06 13.74 -12.08
CA THR A 536 7.72 14.68 -13.15
C THR A 536 7.60 13.98 -14.49
N PHE A 537 6.43 14.12 -15.09
CA PHE A 537 6.08 13.66 -16.43
C PHE A 537 5.79 14.87 -17.31
N ARG A 538 6.21 14.82 -18.58
CA ARG A 538 6.03 15.96 -19.50
C ARG A 538 5.35 15.57 -20.79
N THR A 539 4.82 16.58 -21.48
CA THR A 539 4.27 16.41 -22.82
C THR A 539 5.33 15.92 -23.79
N LYS A 540 4.95 15.10 -24.76
CA LYS A 540 5.85 14.59 -25.81
C LYS A 540 5.37 15.09 -27.17
N PRO A 541 6.14 15.93 -27.89
CA PRO A 541 5.70 16.52 -29.16
C PRO A 541 5.49 15.52 -30.31
N SER A 542 5.92 14.27 -30.15
CA SER A 542 5.85 13.24 -31.18
C SER A 542 5.56 11.87 -30.59
N GLY A 543 4.35 11.37 -30.81
CA GLY A 543 3.90 10.05 -30.39
C GLY A 543 3.65 9.92 -28.90
N ASP A 544 3.09 8.79 -28.52
CA ASP A 544 2.67 8.51 -27.15
C ASP A 544 3.78 7.90 -26.30
N TYR A 545 3.56 7.82 -24.99
CA TYR A 545 4.36 6.99 -24.09
C TYR A 545 3.53 6.34 -22.98
N VAL A 546 3.98 5.18 -22.53
CA VAL A 546 3.47 4.49 -21.34
C VAL A 546 4.62 4.28 -20.36
N VAL A 547 4.38 4.51 -19.08
CA VAL A 547 5.32 4.22 -17.99
C VAL A 547 4.60 3.45 -16.89
N THR A 548 5.08 2.25 -16.61
CA THR A 548 4.50 1.35 -15.61
C THR A 548 5.27 1.45 -14.30
N ASN A 549 4.58 1.85 -13.22
CA ASN A 549 5.10 1.67 -11.87
C ASN A 549 5.10 0.18 -11.55
N ASN A 550 6.30 -0.37 -11.38
CA ASN A 550 6.54 -1.77 -11.02
C ASN A 550 7.32 -1.86 -9.69
N LEU A 551 7.21 -0.81 -8.88
CA LEU A 551 7.93 -0.65 -7.65
C LEU A 551 6.96 -0.49 -6.48
N THR A 552 7.37 -1.04 -5.36
CA THR A 552 6.85 -0.74 -4.02
C THR A 552 7.91 0.00 -3.23
N SER A 553 7.52 0.74 -2.20
CA SER A 553 8.45 1.33 -1.24
C SER A 553 8.90 0.29 -0.21
N VAL A 554 9.83 0.68 0.68
CA VAL A 554 10.28 -0.18 1.77
C VAL A 554 9.10 -0.67 2.60
N GLY A 555 9.07 -1.96 2.93
CA GLY A 555 8.00 -2.55 3.73
C GLY A 555 6.79 -3.02 2.93
N GLY A 556 6.85 -2.99 1.60
CA GLY A 556 5.78 -3.52 0.75
C GLY A 556 4.58 -2.60 0.60
N PHE A 557 4.75 -1.31 0.90
CA PHE A 557 3.74 -0.29 0.64
C PHE A 557 3.82 0.17 -0.82
N ALA A 558 2.76 0.81 -1.31
CA ALA A 558 2.77 1.53 -2.57
C ALA A 558 3.98 2.48 -2.70
N TYR A 559 4.39 2.77 -3.94
CA TYR A 559 5.56 3.60 -4.17
C TYR A 559 5.32 5.03 -3.68
N MET A 560 6.10 5.46 -2.68
CA MET A 560 5.83 6.69 -1.94
C MET A 560 6.37 7.92 -2.68
N THR A 561 5.57 8.97 -2.72
CA THR A 561 5.93 10.27 -3.30
C THR A 561 5.11 11.39 -2.67
N ASN A 562 5.64 12.61 -2.63
CA ASN A 562 4.89 13.78 -2.21
C ASN A 562 4.27 14.53 -3.40
N THR A 563 4.95 14.59 -4.54
CA THR A 563 4.50 15.39 -5.68
C THR A 563 4.48 14.60 -6.98
N ILE A 564 3.37 14.68 -7.72
CA ILE A 564 3.30 14.26 -9.12
C ILE A 564 3.11 15.51 -9.99
N ASN A 565 4.04 15.78 -10.90
CA ASN A 565 4.01 16.94 -11.79
C ASN A 565 3.73 16.52 -13.22
N PHE A 566 2.69 17.10 -13.83
CA PHE A 566 2.43 17.07 -15.26
C PHE A 566 2.77 18.42 -15.88
N THR A 567 3.85 18.47 -16.66
CA THR A 567 4.38 19.75 -17.19
C THR A 567 4.60 19.70 -18.70
N SER A 568 4.89 20.84 -19.31
CA SER A 568 5.19 20.91 -20.75
C SER A 568 6.67 20.74 -21.04
N GLN A 569 6.98 20.10 -22.16
CA GLN A 569 8.26 20.32 -22.84
C GLN A 569 8.31 21.71 -23.50
N PRO A 570 9.50 22.28 -23.74
CA PRO A 570 9.64 23.57 -24.44
C PRO A 570 9.16 23.56 -25.90
N ALA A 571 9.07 22.38 -26.53
CA ALA A 571 8.66 22.24 -27.92
C ALA A 571 7.13 22.17 -28.05
N ALA A 572 6.58 22.93 -28.99
CA ALA A 572 5.14 22.99 -29.21
C ALA A 572 4.55 21.67 -29.74
N LEU A 573 3.32 21.39 -29.34
CA LEU A 573 2.55 20.24 -29.81
C LEU A 573 1.98 20.52 -31.21
N ALA A 574 2.13 19.55 -32.12
CA ALA A 574 1.64 19.67 -33.49
C ALA A 574 0.44 18.76 -33.79
N ALA A 575 0.20 17.75 -32.97
CA ALA A 575 -0.87 16.76 -33.10
C ALA A 575 -1.28 16.22 -31.72
N PRO A 576 -2.49 15.65 -31.60
CA PRO A 576 -2.93 14.97 -30.38
C PRO A 576 -2.02 13.79 -30.00
N HIS A 577 -1.59 13.75 -28.73
CA HIS A 577 -0.76 12.68 -28.15
C HIS A 577 -1.16 12.38 -26.70
N SER A 578 -0.62 11.30 -26.13
CA SER A 578 -0.88 10.91 -24.75
C SER A 578 0.35 10.37 -24.01
N GLY A 579 0.31 10.51 -22.68
CA GLY A 579 1.27 9.94 -21.75
C GLY A 579 0.51 9.19 -20.66
N THR A 580 0.80 7.90 -20.47
CA THR A 580 0.06 7.05 -19.52
C THR A 580 0.97 6.53 -18.43
N ILE A 581 0.55 6.66 -17.17
CA ILE A 581 1.20 6.10 -15.98
C ILE A 581 0.28 5.02 -15.42
N ASN A 582 0.72 3.76 -15.41
CA ASN A 582 -0.10 2.63 -14.93
C ASN A 582 0.72 1.72 -13.99
N GLY A 583 0.13 0.60 -13.54
CA GLY A 583 0.80 -0.39 -12.69
C GLY A 583 0.43 -0.25 -11.21
N ASP A 584 1.40 -0.51 -10.34
CA ASP A 584 1.21 -0.49 -8.89
C ASP A 584 0.82 0.90 -8.38
N ALA A 585 0.06 0.93 -7.28
CA ALA A 585 -0.42 2.16 -6.67
C ALA A 585 0.72 3.10 -6.22
N LEU A 586 0.40 4.40 -6.15
CA LEU A 586 1.28 5.45 -5.63
C LEU A 586 0.76 5.94 -4.28
N LEU A 587 1.64 6.03 -3.28
CA LEU A 587 1.31 6.50 -1.92
C LEU A 587 1.72 7.96 -1.74
N LEU A 588 0.73 8.84 -1.56
CA LEU A 588 0.87 10.29 -1.43
C LEU A 588 0.93 10.70 0.04
N VAL A 589 2.06 11.29 0.44
CA VAL A 589 2.38 11.63 1.83
C VAL A 589 2.90 13.07 1.93
N LYS A 590 2.88 13.66 3.13
CA LYS A 590 3.61 14.91 3.37
C LYS A 590 5.11 14.73 3.20
N ASN A 591 5.78 15.77 2.71
CA ASN A 591 7.23 15.82 2.70
C ASN A 591 7.77 16.01 4.13
N ARG A 592 9.09 15.88 4.33
CA ARG A 592 9.71 16.00 5.66
C ARG A 592 9.72 17.42 6.22
N LYS A 593 9.39 18.43 5.41
CA LYS A 593 9.15 19.82 5.86
C LYS A 593 7.72 20.06 6.35
N GLY A 594 6.83 19.08 6.15
CA GLY A 594 5.42 19.12 6.54
C GLY A 594 4.48 19.67 5.47
N ASP A 595 4.96 19.92 4.25
CA ASP A 595 4.11 20.34 3.13
C ASP A 595 3.26 19.15 2.65
N GLY A 596 2.00 19.42 2.33
CA GLY A 596 1.03 18.40 1.88
C GLY A 596 1.42 17.74 0.55
N PRO A 597 0.89 16.54 0.26
CA PRO A 597 1.02 15.94 -1.06
C PRO A 597 0.27 16.71 -2.14
N GLU A 598 0.83 16.73 -3.35
CA GLU A 598 0.33 17.50 -4.49
C GLU A 598 0.32 16.71 -5.81
N ILE A 599 -0.72 16.91 -6.61
CA ILE A 599 -0.73 16.56 -8.04
C ILE A 599 -0.86 17.87 -8.84
N ASN A 600 0.16 18.21 -9.61
CA ASN A 600 0.29 19.47 -10.34
C ASN A 600 -0.04 19.28 -11.83
N LEU A 601 -1.03 20.01 -12.31
CA LEU A 601 -1.66 19.96 -13.63
C LEU A 601 -1.24 21.19 -14.46
N ASP A 602 0.05 21.35 -14.72
CA ASP A 602 0.63 22.61 -15.23
C ASP A 602 1.00 22.61 -16.71
N ALA A 603 0.83 21.47 -17.39
CA ALA A 603 1.12 21.38 -18.82
C ALA A 603 0.25 22.36 -19.63
N THR A 604 0.93 23.24 -20.37
CA THR A 604 0.35 24.29 -21.20
C THR A 604 0.94 24.28 -22.62
N ASP A 605 0.10 24.48 -23.64
CA ASP A 605 0.50 24.74 -25.03
C ASP A 605 -0.38 25.86 -25.63
N ALA A 606 0.03 26.42 -26.77
CA ALA A 606 -0.79 27.39 -27.51
C ALA A 606 -2.11 26.78 -28.00
N ALA A 607 -2.11 25.48 -28.32
CA ALA A 607 -3.32 24.72 -28.64
C ALA A 607 -3.74 23.87 -27.42
N PRO A 608 -4.88 24.17 -26.77
CA PRO A 608 -5.36 23.40 -25.62
C PRO A 608 -5.79 21.99 -26.03
N GLY A 609 -5.65 21.03 -25.11
CA GLY A 609 -6.13 19.65 -25.29
C GLY A 609 -5.44 18.83 -26.40
N LEU A 610 -4.20 19.18 -26.78
CA LEU A 610 -3.40 18.36 -27.71
C LEU A 610 -2.60 17.25 -26.99
N PHE A 611 -2.53 17.26 -25.67
CA PHE A 611 -1.91 16.19 -24.90
C PHE A 611 -2.82 15.72 -23.78
N THR A 612 -2.95 14.41 -23.65
CA THR A 612 -3.70 13.77 -22.56
C THR A 612 -2.75 13.05 -21.62
N PHE A 613 -2.70 13.44 -20.36
CA PHE A 613 -2.05 12.67 -19.30
C PHE A 613 -3.07 11.72 -18.66
N ASN A 614 -2.76 10.43 -18.67
CA ASN A 614 -3.56 9.39 -18.02
C ASN A 614 -2.80 8.85 -16.81
N LEU A 615 -3.35 9.03 -15.61
CA LEU A 615 -2.90 8.37 -14.39
C LEU A 615 -3.83 7.18 -14.12
N ASP A 616 -3.46 6.01 -14.64
CA ASP A 616 -4.19 4.74 -14.59
C ASP A 616 -3.79 3.88 -13.37
N ALA A 617 -2.87 4.36 -12.54
CA ALA A 617 -2.54 3.75 -11.25
C ALA A 617 -3.42 4.35 -10.14
N ASP A 618 -3.80 3.51 -9.17
CA ASP A 618 -4.47 4.00 -7.96
C ASP A 618 -3.57 4.98 -7.19
N VAL A 619 -4.19 5.98 -6.60
CA VAL A 619 -3.54 6.96 -5.72
C VAL A 619 -4.03 6.71 -4.29
N GLU A 620 -3.13 6.20 -3.46
CA GLU A 620 -3.36 6.04 -2.03
C GLU A 620 -2.97 7.33 -1.30
N VAL A 621 -3.87 7.86 -0.48
CA VAL A 621 -3.71 9.16 0.18
C VAL A 621 -3.49 8.92 1.67
N TYR A 622 -2.27 9.18 2.17
CA TYR A 622 -1.96 9.10 3.60
C TYR A 622 -2.17 10.44 4.32
N ASP A 623 -1.90 11.56 3.64
CA ASP A 623 -2.14 12.92 4.11
C ASP A 623 -3.03 13.68 3.12
N ASP A 624 -3.71 14.72 3.58
CA ASP A 624 -4.66 15.49 2.76
C ASP A 624 -4.02 15.97 1.44
N LEU A 625 -4.64 15.61 0.32
CA LEU A 625 -4.11 15.79 -1.03
C LEU A 625 -4.64 17.07 -1.67
N THR A 626 -3.75 17.81 -2.32
CA THR A 626 -4.13 18.92 -3.20
C THR A 626 -3.88 18.55 -4.67
N ILE A 627 -4.91 18.66 -5.51
CA ILE A 627 -4.79 18.61 -6.96
C ILE A 627 -4.87 20.06 -7.44
N GLN A 628 -3.86 20.55 -8.15
CA GLN A 628 -3.78 21.97 -8.53
C GLN A 628 -3.12 22.18 -9.87
N GLY A 629 -3.14 23.42 -10.36
CA GLY A 629 -2.46 23.82 -11.59
C GLY A 629 -3.36 24.57 -12.56
N ASP A 630 -2.72 25.27 -13.50
CA ASP A 630 -3.38 26.16 -14.46
C ASP A 630 -3.17 25.70 -15.92
N GLY A 631 -2.76 24.44 -16.12
CA GLY A 631 -2.53 23.85 -17.43
C GLY A 631 -3.80 23.79 -18.28
N ASN A 632 -3.60 23.83 -19.60
CA ASN A 632 -4.68 23.79 -20.60
C ASN A 632 -4.67 22.51 -21.46
N GLN A 633 -3.88 21.52 -21.04
CA GLN A 633 -3.91 20.16 -21.57
C GLN A 633 -4.93 19.31 -20.80
N GLU A 634 -5.11 18.07 -21.21
CA GLU A 634 -6.08 17.17 -20.60
C GLU A 634 -5.40 16.31 -19.52
N PHE A 635 -5.98 16.28 -18.32
CA PHE A 635 -5.44 15.55 -17.17
C PHE A 635 -6.49 14.60 -16.61
N ARG A 636 -6.22 13.30 -16.70
CA ARG A 636 -7.13 12.24 -16.29
C ARG A 636 -6.53 11.39 -15.18
N ILE A 637 -7.26 11.27 -14.08
CA ILE A 637 -6.98 10.37 -12.97
C ILE A 637 -7.97 9.21 -13.09
N ASN A 638 -7.53 8.18 -13.80
CA ASN A 638 -8.30 6.99 -14.14
C ASN A 638 -8.27 5.96 -13.02
N GLY A 639 -7.15 5.86 -12.29
CA GLY A 639 -7.07 5.09 -11.06
C GLY A 639 -7.97 5.67 -9.96
N ARG A 640 -8.28 4.86 -8.94
CA ARG A 640 -9.04 5.35 -7.79
C ARG A 640 -8.17 6.22 -6.90
N ILE A 641 -8.76 7.27 -6.35
CA ILE A 641 -8.17 8.00 -5.22
C ILE A 641 -8.72 7.37 -3.95
N ARG A 642 -7.88 6.64 -3.21
CA ARG A 642 -8.29 5.90 -2.01
C ARG A 642 -7.57 6.45 -0.80
N GLU A 643 -8.25 6.51 0.33
CA GLU A 643 -7.55 6.84 1.56
C GLU A 643 -6.75 5.63 2.07
N PHE A 644 -5.51 5.89 2.49
CA PHE A 644 -4.73 4.89 3.20
C PHE A 644 -5.21 4.76 4.65
N ARG A 645 -5.61 5.88 5.27
CA ARG A 645 -6.17 5.95 6.63
C ARG A 645 -7.43 6.81 6.60
N PRO A 646 -8.38 6.64 7.53
CA PRO A 646 -9.61 7.42 7.52
C PRO A 646 -9.42 8.95 7.57
N GLU A 647 -10.49 9.65 7.18
CA GLU A 647 -10.67 11.10 7.27
C GLU A 647 -9.68 11.92 6.44
N ARG A 648 -9.31 11.45 5.24
CA ARG A 648 -8.47 12.23 4.30
C ARG A 648 -9.29 13.15 3.43
N ASN A 649 -8.83 14.39 3.32
CA ASN A 649 -9.45 15.36 2.41
C ASN A 649 -8.70 15.43 1.08
N VAL A 650 -9.44 15.66 0.01
CA VAL A 650 -8.91 16.02 -1.30
C VAL A 650 -9.41 17.41 -1.66
N VAL A 651 -8.49 18.28 -2.09
CA VAL A 651 -8.81 19.64 -2.54
C VAL A 651 -8.39 19.81 -3.99
N LYS A 652 -9.32 20.24 -4.86
CA LYS A 652 -8.98 20.70 -6.22
C LYS A 652 -8.90 22.23 -6.25
N SER A 653 -7.77 22.78 -6.68
CA SER A 653 -7.55 24.22 -6.87
C SER A 653 -6.93 24.52 -8.24
N GLY A 654 -6.64 25.80 -8.54
CA GLY A 654 -6.17 26.23 -9.87
C GLY A 654 -7.25 26.18 -10.95
N ASN A 655 -6.96 26.67 -12.15
CA ASN A 655 -7.94 26.83 -13.24
C ASN A 655 -8.05 25.63 -14.18
N SER A 656 -7.16 24.63 -14.06
CA SER A 656 -7.19 23.41 -14.87
C SER A 656 -8.46 22.57 -14.64
N THR A 657 -8.80 21.76 -15.64
CA THR A 657 -9.77 20.68 -15.51
C THR A 657 -9.07 19.41 -15.04
N ALA A 658 -9.59 18.78 -13.97
CA ALA A 658 -9.16 17.45 -13.53
C ALA A 658 -10.29 16.44 -13.77
N TRP A 659 -10.01 15.41 -14.55
CA TRP A 659 -10.96 14.30 -14.76
C TRP A 659 -10.69 13.20 -13.73
N ILE A 660 -11.73 12.73 -13.03
CA ILE A 660 -11.65 11.68 -12.00
C ILE A 660 -12.60 10.54 -12.39
N GLY A 661 -12.05 9.45 -12.92
CA GLY A 661 -12.84 8.31 -13.42
C GLY A 661 -12.92 7.13 -12.49
N GLY A 662 -11.84 6.81 -11.77
CA GLY A 662 -11.83 5.66 -10.85
C GLY A 662 -12.81 5.82 -9.69
N GLY A 663 -13.21 7.06 -9.40
CA GLY A 663 -13.95 7.45 -8.21
C GLY A 663 -13.01 7.79 -7.05
N THR A 664 -13.61 8.12 -5.91
CA THR A 664 -12.88 8.42 -4.68
C THR A 664 -13.40 7.56 -3.54
N ASP A 665 -12.52 6.80 -2.89
CA ASP A 665 -12.82 6.00 -1.70
C ASP A 665 -12.24 6.74 -0.48
N LEU A 666 -12.87 7.85 -0.09
CA LEU A 666 -12.42 8.72 1.01
C LEU A 666 -13.50 8.77 2.07
N THR A 667 -13.17 8.77 3.35
CA THR A 667 -14.13 9.13 4.40
C THR A 667 -14.03 10.60 4.78
N GLY A 668 -13.07 11.37 4.24
CA GLY A 668 -13.03 12.84 4.37
C GLY A 668 -13.81 13.57 3.27
N ASN A 669 -13.50 14.86 3.04
CA ASN A 669 -14.19 15.70 2.05
C ASN A 669 -13.45 15.75 0.72
N LEU A 670 -14.22 15.84 -0.38
CA LEU A 670 -13.73 16.36 -1.65
C LEU A 670 -14.17 17.82 -1.80
N THR A 671 -13.23 18.75 -1.86
CA THR A 671 -13.52 20.19 -2.00
C THR A 671 -12.97 20.74 -3.30
N VAL A 672 -13.83 21.29 -4.15
CA VAL A 672 -13.45 22.01 -5.37
C VAL A 672 -13.41 23.50 -5.05
N GLN A 673 -12.21 24.09 -5.11
CA GLN A 673 -11.91 25.50 -4.81
C GLN A 673 -11.54 26.32 -6.06
N GLY A 674 -11.17 25.65 -7.16
CA GLY A 674 -10.84 26.29 -8.43
C GLY A 674 -10.97 25.34 -9.61
N GLY A 675 -11.27 25.92 -10.78
CA GLY A 675 -11.29 25.20 -12.05
C GLY A 675 -12.47 24.23 -12.15
N THR A 676 -12.24 23.14 -12.87
CA THR A 676 -13.28 22.14 -13.15
C THR A 676 -12.85 20.77 -12.61
N VAL A 677 -13.77 20.05 -11.99
CA VAL A 677 -13.68 18.60 -11.79
C VAL A 677 -14.70 17.93 -12.68
N GLU A 678 -14.25 17.01 -13.51
CA GLU A 678 -15.10 16.21 -14.38
C GLU A 678 -15.13 14.77 -13.89
N PHE A 679 -16.34 14.21 -13.72
CA PHE A 679 -16.56 12.83 -13.35
C PHE A 679 -17.20 12.09 -14.52
N ALA A 680 -16.70 10.88 -14.82
CA ALA A 680 -17.49 9.87 -15.51
C ALA A 680 -18.55 9.29 -14.54
N SER A 681 -19.22 8.19 -14.93
CA SER A 681 -19.90 7.33 -13.95
C SER A 681 -18.92 6.96 -12.84
N ALA A 682 -19.12 7.55 -11.66
CA ALA A 682 -18.15 7.50 -10.57
C ALA A 682 -18.88 7.39 -9.23
N THR A 683 -18.23 6.72 -8.28
CA THR A 683 -18.64 6.73 -6.87
C THR A 683 -17.64 7.55 -6.08
N VAL A 684 -18.16 8.48 -5.28
CA VAL A 684 -17.45 9.32 -4.34
C VAL A 684 -17.93 8.94 -2.95
N LYS A 685 -17.13 8.15 -2.24
CA LYS A 685 -17.43 7.74 -0.86
C LYS A 685 -17.17 8.83 0.19
N ALA A 686 -16.88 10.05 -0.25
CA ALA A 686 -16.56 11.18 0.61
C ALA A 686 -17.70 11.54 1.57
N ASN A 687 -17.34 11.99 2.78
CA ASN A 687 -18.27 12.60 3.73
C ASN A 687 -19.03 13.77 3.11
N ASN A 688 -18.35 14.59 2.31
CA ASN A 688 -18.98 15.69 1.58
C ASN A 688 -18.27 15.94 0.25
N VAL A 689 -19.03 16.26 -0.79
CA VAL A 689 -18.56 16.91 -2.01
C VAL A 689 -18.95 18.39 -1.95
N ILE A 690 -17.97 19.28 -2.00
CA ILE A 690 -18.15 20.72 -1.78
C ILE A 690 -17.65 21.49 -3.00
N ALA A 691 -18.54 22.14 -3.75
CA ALA A 691 -18.20 23.07 -4.83
C ALA A 691 -18.23 24.52 -4.32
N GLN A 692 -17.09 25.20 -4.37
CA GLN A 692 -16.98 26.61 -3.96
C GLN A 692 -17.31 27.57 -5.11
N ALA A 693 -17.53 28.84 -4.77
CA ALA A 693 -17.84 29.88 -5.74
C ALA A 693 -16.78 29.95 -6.87
N GLY A 694 -17.24 29.99 -8.14
CA GLY A 694 -16.38 30.08 -9.32
C GLY A 694 -15.78 28.75 -9.79
N THR A 695 -16.25 27.62 -9.27
CA THR A 695 -15.83 26.28 -9.68
C THR A 695 -16.89 25.57 -10.52
N THR A 696 -16.48 24.56 -11.28
CA THR A 696 -17.40 23.70 -12.03
C THR A 696 -17.24 22.24 -11.60
N ILE A 697 -18.35 21.58 -11.31
CA ILE A 697 -18.44 20.11 -11.30
C ILE A 697 -19.18 19.73 -12.58
N ARG A 698 -18.56 18.88 -13.39
CA ARG A 698 -19.19 18.31 -14.57
C ARG A 698 -19.39 16.81 -14.35
N VAL A 699 -20.60 16.33 -14.60
CA VAL A 699 -20.91 14.89 -14.63
C VAL A 699 -21.19 14.54 -16.08
N GLY A 700 -20.41 13.60 -16.60
CA GLY A 700 -20.37 13.31 -18.02
C GLY A 700 -19.62 14.37 -18.83
N GLY A 701 -19.51 14.16 -20.14
CA GLY A 701 -18.77 15.01 -21.07
C GLY A 701 -18.67 14.34 -22.44
N GLY A 702 -18.57 15.14 -23.51
CA GLY A 702 -18.55 14.67 -24.90
C GLY A 702 -17.67 13.44 -25.09
N GLY A 703 -18.31 12.30 -25.37
CA GLY A 703 -17.65 11.01 -25.43
C GLY A 703 -16.50 10.99 -26.42
N PHE A 704 -15.39 10.40 -25.99
CA PHE A 704 -14.93 9.27 -26.79
C PHE A 704 -15.79 8.08 -26.41
N GLY A 705 -16.12 7.25 -27.40
CA GLY A 705 -16.64 5.92 -27.13
C GLY A 705 -15.81 5.27 -26.03
N GLU A 706 -16.49 4.70 -25.05
CA GLU A 706 -15.88 3.95 -23.96
C GLU A 706 -14.76 3.06 -24.50
N SER A 707 -13.52 3.41 -24.15
CA SER A 707 -12.59 2.39 -23.69
C SER A 707 -12.88 2.28 -22.20
N GLN A 708 -13.70 1.30 -21.84
CA GLN A 708 -13.86 0.93 -20.45
C GLN A 708 -12.47 0.62 -19.89
N ILE A 709 -12.13 1.33 -18.81
CA ILE A 709 -11.08 0.94 -17.89
C ILE A 709 -11.46 -0.41 -17.33
N THR A 710 -10.56 -1.38 -17.50
CA THR A 710 -10.56 -2.65 -16.80
C THR A 710 -10.69 -2.39 -15.30
N VAL A 711 -11.86 -2.66 -14.72
CA VAL A 711 -11.97 -2.84 -13.27
C VAL A 711 -11.29 -4.15 -12.95
N THR A 712 -10.12 -4.09 -12.33
CA THR A 712 -9.53 -5.23 -11.63
C THR A 712 -10.41 -5.50 -10.40
N PRO A 713 -11.11 -6.63 -10.28
CA PRO A 713 -11.71 -7.02 -9.02
C PRO A 713 -10.55 -7.40 -8.09
N GLY A 714 -10.27 -6.56 -7.10
CA GLY A 714 -9.52 -6.97 -5.92
C GLY A 714 -10.28 -8.07 -5.14
N PRO A 715 -9.59 -8.84 -4.29
CA PRO A 715 -9.98 -10.21 -3.89
C PRO A 715 -10.80 -10.20 -2.56
N GLN A 716 -11.93 -10.93 -2.41
CA GLN A 716 -12.15 -12.28 -1.82
C GLN A 716 -13.59 -12.34 -1.21
N PRO A 717 -14.22 -13.49 -0.81
CA PRO A 717 -13.84 -14.92 -0.84
C PRO A 717 -14.88 -15.82 -1.61
N VAL A 718 -14.61 -17.04 -2.12
CA VAL A 718 -14.24 -18.28 -1.41
C VAL A 718 -13.26 -19.11 -2.23
N THR A 719 -12.24 -19.58 -1.52
CA THR A 719 -11.14 -20.46 -1.89
C THR A 719 -11.53 -21.79 -2.56
N SER A 720 -10.94 -22.12 -3.72
CA SER A 720 -9.99 -23.24 -3.90
C SER A 720 -9.64 -23.50 -5.38
N HIS A 721 -8.39 -23.18 -5.73
CA HIS A 721 -7.52 -23.67 -6.82
C HIS A 721 -7.94 -23.70 -8.31
N LEU A 722 -7.00 -23.15 -9.11
CA LEU A 722 -6.81 -23.12 -10.58
C LEU A 722 -7.57 -22.03 -11.37
N ALA A 723 -7.01 -20.82 -11.39
CA ALA A 723 -7.23 -19.83 -12.44
C ALA A 723 -6.11 -19.93 -13.48
N LEU A 724 -6.44 -19.94 -14.78
CA LEU A 724 -5.48 -19.71 -15.87
C LEU A 724 -5.41 -18.21 -16.12
N GLU A 725 -4.52 -17.52 -15.41
CA GLU A 725 -4.12 -16.15 -15.71
C GLU A 725 -2.82 -16.21 -16.53
N TYR A 726 -2.79 -15.59 -17.72
CA TYR A 726 -1.56 -15.42 -18.49
C TYR A 726 -1.03 -13.99 -18.30
N ASP A 727 0.18 -13.90 -17.75
CA ASP A 727 0.96 -12.69 -17.56
C ASP A 727 1.75 -12.37 -18.85
N ALA A 728 1.52 -11.18 -19.42
CA ALA A 728 2.12 -10.74 -20.67
C ALA A 728 3.56 -10.19 -20.53
N ALA A 729 4.17 -10.22 -19.34
CA ALA A 729 5.40 -9.47 -19.04
C ALA A 729 6.74 -10.17 -19.31
N ALA A 730 6.81 -11.33 -19.99
CA ALA A 730 8.08 -12.05 -20.19
C ALA A 730 8.40 -12.41 -21.66
N ASP A 731 9.13 -11.51 -22.34
CA ASP A 731 10.37 -11.77 -23.12
C ASP A 731 10.53 -10.77 -24.28
N GLY A 732 11.62 -10.01 -24.22
CA GLY A 732 12.09 -9.12 -25.26
C GLY A 732 13.28 -9.73 -26.00
N SER A 733 13.06 -10.31 -27.17
CA SER A 733 14.13 -10.45 -28.16
C SER A 733 13.54 -10.57 -29.56
N GLY A 734 13.45 -9.43 -30.24
CA GLY A 734 13.26 -9.42 -31.68
C GLY A 734 14.38 -10.22 -32.37
N ASP A 735 13.96 -11.17 -33.21
CA ASP A 735 14.69 -12.02 -34.15
C ASP A 735 15.44 -13.29 -33.67
N ALA A 736 14.78 -14.43 -33.95
CA ALA A 736 15.21 -15.56 -34.81
C ALA A 736 15.88 -16.83 -34.23
N VAL A 737 15.27 -17.98 -34.62
CA VAL A 737 15.82 -19.35 -34.85
C VAL A 737 16.14 -20.23 -33.62
N TRP A 738 15.40 -21.34 -33.52
CA TRP A 738 15.49 -22.40 -32.52
C TRP A 738 16.65 -23.39 -32.75
N ASN A 739 17.38 -23.75 -31.68
CA ASN A 739 18.10 -25.01 -31.55
C ASN A 739 18.07 -25.50 -30.09
N ALA A 740 17.77 -26.79 -29.88
CA ALA A 740 17.50 -27.39 -28.56
C ALA A 740 18.68 -28.25 -28.07
N THR A 741 19.01 -28.18 -26.78
CA THR A 741 19.59 -29.33 -26.05
C THR A 741 19.33 -29.24 -24.54
N ALA A 742 19.17 -30.42 -23.93
CA ALA A 742 18.37 -30.69 -22.73
C ALA A 742 19.12 -30.75 -21.37
N ARG A 743 18.30 -30.88 -20.30
CA ARG A 743 18.47 -31.50 -18.95
C ARG A 743 18.39 -30.50 -17.79
N SER A 744 17.77 -30.76 -16.63
CA SER A 744 16.97 -31.87 -16.08
C SER A 744 16.47 -31.47 -14.68
N GLU A 745 15.38 -32.14 -14.24
CA GLU A 745 14.89 -32.32 -12.86
C GLU A 745 13.83 -31.33 -12.31
N GLN A 746 12.57 -31.81 -12.33
CA GLN A 746 11.41 -31.47 -11.47
C GLN A 746 11.16 -30.00 -11.11
N ILE A 747 10.38 -29.29 -11.94
CA ILE A 747 9.42 -28.23 -11.54
C ILE A 747 8.24 -28.28 -12.55
N GLY A 748 7.05 -27.80 -12.16
CA GLY A 748 5.80 -27.77 -12.93
C GLY A 748 5.87 -27.11 -14.31
N LEU A 749 4.74 -27.13 -15.02
CA LEU A 749 4.60 -26.76 -16.44
C LEU A 749 5.27 -25.42 -16.78
N ASP A 750 6.32 -25.52 -17.60
CA ASP A 750 6.97 -24.43 -18.32
C ASP A 750 6.39 -24.39 -19.74
N PHE A 751 5.70 -23.31 -20.09
CA PHE A 751 5.26 -23.03 -21.46
C PHE A 751 6.41 -22.37 -22.23
N GLY A 752 7.41 -23.16 -22.59
CA GLY A 752 8.51 -22.71 -23.44
C GLY A 752 8.07 -22.46 -24.89
N GLY A 753 7.56 -21.26 -25.19
CA GLY A 753 7.41 -20.72 -26.55
C GLY A 753 6.23 -19.76 -26.72
N ALA A 754 6.49 -18.50 -27.08
CA ALA A 754 5.50 -17.42 -27.21
C ALA A 754 4.54 -17.58 -28.42
N ALA A 755 3.28 -17.18 -28.24
CA ALA A 755 2.31 -16.93 -29.32
C ALA A 755 2.60 -15.58 -30.01
N SER A 756 2.52 -15.51 -31.34
CA SER A 756 2.68 -14.25 -32.09
C SER A 756 1.32 -13.58 -32.34
N ALA A 757 1.16 -12.32 -31.93
CA ALA A 757 0.02 -11.50 -32.30
C ALA A 757 0.11 -11.06 -33.78
N ILE A 758 -1.00 -11.14 -34.52
CA ILE A 758 -1.15 -10.47 -35.82
C ILE A 758 -2.16 -9.33 -35.64
N SER A 759 -1.77 -8.11 -36.00
CA SER A 759 -2.72 -6.99 -36.10
C SER A 759 -3.66 -7.20 -37.28
N VAL A 760 -4.96 -7.26 -37.02
CA VAL A 760 -6.00 -7.30 -38.06
C VAL A 760 -6.25 -5.87 -38.52
N ILE A 761 -5.83 -5.53 -39.75
CA ILE A 761 -6.21 -4.25 -40.39
C ILE A 761 -7.39 -4.53 -41.31
N ASP A 762 -8.59 -4.66 -40.72
CA ASP A 762 -9.86 -4.64 -41.43
C ASP A 762 -10.67 -3.41 -40.98
N PRO A 763 -11.04 -2.50 -41.89
CA PRO A 763 -11.72 -1.25 -41.53
C PRO A 763 -13.14 -1.44 -40.97
N THR A 764 -13.68 -2.65 -40.97
CA THR A 764 -14.96 -3.01 -40.32
C THR A 764 -14.81 -3.53 -38.89
N LEU A 765 -13.58 -3.81 -38.42
CA LEU A 765 -13.26 -4.39 -37.10
C LEU A 765 -12.32 -3.47 -36.28
N GLN A 766 -12.68 -2.21 -36.10
CA GLN A 766 -11.82 -1.19 -35.46
C GLN A 766 -11.63 -1.34 -33.93
N ARG A 767 -12.28 -2.32 -33.28
CA ARG A 767 -12.21 -2.57 -31.83
C ARG A 767 -11.40 -3.81 -31.44
N LEU A 768 -10.79 -4.51 -32.41
CA LEU A 768 -9.93 -5.66 -32.15
C LEU A 768 -8.45 -5.22 -32.26
N THR A 769 -7.78 -4.93 -31.13
CA THR A 769 -6.35 -4.54 -31.14
C THR A 769 -5.40 -5.74 -31.30
N ALA A 770 -5.87 -6.98 -31.05
CA ALA A 770 -5.18 -8.22 -31.40
C ALA A 770 -6.18 -9.38 -31.59
N ALA A 771 -5.95 -10.22 -32.60
CA ALA A 771 -6.48 -11.58 -32.65
C ALA A 771 -5.33 -12.54 -32.32
N TYR A 772 -5.54 -13.47 -31.39
CA TYR A 772 -4.65 -14.60 -31.23
C TYR A 772 -5.06 -15.68 -32.23
N SER A 773 -4.25 -15.87 -33.27
CA SER A 773 -4.22 -17.12 -34.00
C SER A 773 -3.34 -18.07 -33.21
N THR A 774 -3.91 -19.17 -32.71
CA THR A 774 -3.07 -20.35 -32.50
C THR A 774 -2.61 -20.80 -33.88
N GLY A 775 -1.37 -20.48 -34.24
CA GLY A 775 -0.73 -21.15 -35.36
C GLY A 775 -0.82 -22.66 -35.14
N THR A 776 -1.08 -23.42 -36.22
CA THR A 776 -1.13 -24.89 -36.27
C THR A 776 -0.32 -25.54 -35.16
N VAL A 777 -1.00 -26.17 -34.19
CA VAL A 777 -0.33 -26.92 -33.12
C VAL A 777 0.48 -28.03 -33.79
N GLY A 778 1.80 -27.89 -33.74
CA GLY A 778 2.74 -28.93 -34.13
C GLY A 778 2.49 -30.16 -33.27
N GLY A 779 2.25 -31.29 -33.93
CA GLY A 779 1.82 -32.52 -33.30
C GLY A 779 2.75 -33.04 -32.20
N ALA A 780 2.13 -33.75 -31.25
CA ALA A 780 2.84 -34.62 -30.32
C ALA A 780 3.69 -35.63 -31.11
N SER A 781 5.01 -35.43 -31.08
CA SER A 781 5.97 -36.47 -31.47
C SER A 781 6.53 -37.18 -30.25
N SER A 782 5.66 -37.73 -29.40
CA SER A 782 6.00 -38.88 -28.54
C SER A 782 4.76 -39.46 -27.84
N PRO A 783 4.51 -40.78 -27.82
CA PRO A 783 3.33 -41.40 -27.21
C PRO A 783 3.34 -41.44 -25.67
N SER A 784 4.13 -40.62 -24.99
CA SER A 784 4.25 -40.68 -23.53
C SER A 784 4.53 -39.30 -22.97
N SER A 785 3.73 -38.89 -21.97
CA SER A 785 3.95 -37.79 -21.01
C SER A 785 3.43 -36.37 -21.30
N SER A 786 2.11 -36.18 -21.48
CA SER A 786 1.48 -34.86 -21.24
C SER A 786 -0.03 -34.85 -20.93
N ASN A 787 -0.72 -35.99 -20.73
CA ASN A 787 -2.18 -36.02 -20.55
C ASN A 787 -2.65 -36.08 -19.08
N THR A 788 -1.90 -35.50 -18.14
CA THR A 788 -2.08 -35.75 -16.69
C THR A 788 -2.78 -34.65 -15.88
N TYR A 789 -3.41 -33.65 -16.51
CA TYR A 789 -4.18 -32.65 -15.75
C TYR A 789 -5.58 -33.12 -15.35
N PHE A 790 -6.14 -34.12 -16.05
CA PHE A 790 -7.47 -34.67 -15.75
C PHE A 790 -7.45 -35.93 -14.87
N GLU A 791 -6.27 -36.45 -14.49
CA GLU A 791 -6.15 -37.67 -13.66
C GLU A 791 -4.83 -37.64 -12.86
N ALA A 792 -4.90 -37.35 -11.55
CA ALA A 792 -3.77 -37.56 -10.64
C ALA A 792 -3.84 -38.96 -10.01
N GLY A 793 -3.26 -39.94 -10.69
CA GLY A 793 -2.50 -41.02 -10.03
C GLY A 793 -3.21 -42.03 -9.13
N SER A 794 -4.54 -42.17 -9.15
CA SER A 794 -5.22 -43.29 -8.46
C SER A 794 -5.76 -44.32 -9.45
N PRO A 795 -5.65 -45.64 -9.20
CA PRO A 795 -6.34 -46.67 -9.98
C PRO A 795 -7.88 -46.63 -9.86
N THR A 796 -8.42 -45.66 -9.12
CA THR A 796 -9.84 -45.39 -8.96
C THR A 796 -10.22 -44.13 -9.75
N ARG A 797 -10.96 -44.34 -10.83
CA ARG A 797 -11.52 -43.33 -11.74
C ARG A 797 -12.33 -42.28 -10.93
N SER A 798 -12.04 -40.99 -11.07
CA SER A 798 -12.73 -39.94 -10.31
C SER A 798 -13.96 -39.42 -11.04
N ARG A 799 -15.15 -39.86 -10.60
CA ARG A 799 -16.43 -39.22 -10.96
C ARG A 799 -16.62 -37.98 -10.10
N SER A 800 -16.18 -36.84 -10.60
CA SER A 800 -16.30 -35.52 -9.97
C SER A 800 -17.47 -34.73 -10.59
N ASP A 801 -17.86 -33.61 -10.02
CA ASP A 801 -18.77 -32.67 -10.70
C ASP A 801 -17.96 -31.73 -11.60
N ALA A 802 -18.55 -31.24 -12.69
CA ALA A 802 -17.91 -30.19 -13.49
C ALA A 802 -18.88 -29.24 -14.17
N THR A 803 -18.38 -28.04 -14.46
CA THR A 803 -19.12 -27.01 -15.19
C THR A 803 -18.29 -26.46 -16.34
N PHE A 804 -18.91 -26.30 -17.51
CA PHE A 804 -18.33 -25.68 -18.71
C PHE A 804 -19.13 -24.44 -19.09
N GLU A 805 -18.47 -23.33 -19.37
CA GLU A 805 -19.09 -22.07 -19.75
C GLU A 805 -18.46 -21.53 -21.04
N VAL A 806 -19.31 -21.09 -21.99
CA VAL A 806 -18.90 -20.47 -23.25
C VAL A 806 -19.74 -19.23 -23.51
N VAL A 807 -19.09 -18.10 -23.83
CA VAL A 807 -19.76 -16.87 -24.27
C VAL A 807 -19.43 -16.61 -25.72
N PHE A 808 -20.46 -16.43 -26.54
CA PHE A 808 -20.32 -16.35 -27.99
C PHE A 808 -21.42 -15.50 -28.62
N ARG A 809 -21.15 -14.92 -29.78
CA ARG A 809 -22.06 -14.07 -30.53
C ARG A 809 -22.53 -14.75 -31.81
N VAL A 810 -23.84 -14.90 -31.95
CA VAL A 810 -24.47 -15.37 -33.19
C VAL A 810 -24.76 -14.18 -34.08
N ASN A 811 -23.92 -13.99 -35.10
CA ASN A 811 -24.04 -12.85 -36.03
C ASN A 811 -25.14 -13.06 -37.08
N ASP A 812 -25.32 -14.29 -37.56
CA ASP A 812 -26.40 -14.70 -38.46
C ASP A 812 -26.77 -16.16 -38.20
N VAL A 813 -27.98 -16.39 -37.69
CA VAL A 813 -28.53 -17.74 -37.38
C VAL A 813 -28.73 -18.62 -38.62
N SER A 814 -28.53 -18.08 -39.83
CA SER A 814 -28.59 -18.81 -41.10
C SER A 814 -27.23 -19.15 -41.71
N ALA A 815 -26.12 -18.79 -41.04
CA ALA A 815 -24.76 -18.85 -41.58
C ALA A 815 -24.13 -20.26 -41.73
N GLY A 816 -24.91 -21.33 -41.60
CA GLY A 816 -24.46 -22.70 -41.86
C GLY A 816 -24.86 -23.68 -40.76
N ASP A 817 -24.98 -24.94 -41.18
CA ASP A 817 -25.38 -26.07 -40.34
C ASP A 817 -24.13 -26.68 -39.65
N ASN A 818 -24.30 -27.22 -38.44
CA ASN A 818 -23.29 -27.93 -37.64
C ASN A 818 -22.00 -27.16 -37.27
N GLN A 819 -22.11 -25.93 -36.78
CA GLN A 819 -20.99 -25.10 -36.34
C GLN A 819 -20.52 -25.46 -34.91
N VAL A 820 -19.27 -25.85 -34.70
CA VAL A 820 -18.79 -26.29 -33.37
C VAL A 820 -18.27 -25.12 -32.53
N LEU A 821 -18.83 -24.93 -31.33
CA LEU A 821 -18.41 -23.93 -30.34
C LEU A 821 -17.47 -24.50 -29.28
N LEU A 822 -17.78 -25.71 -28.80
CA LEU A 822 -16.97 -26.43 -27.82
C LEU A 822 -17.05 -27.92 -28.12
N ASP A 823 -15.92 -28.61 -28.06
CA ASP A 823 -15.87 -30.08 -28.08
C ASP A 823 -14.67 -30.53 -27.24
N VAL A 824 -14.96 -31.11 -26.07
CA VAL A 824 -13.96 -31.51 -25.07
C VAL A 824 -14.11 -32.99 -24.73
N GLY A 825 -13.17 -33.80 -25.24
CA GLY A 825 -13.05 -35.23 -24.95
C GLY A 825 -12.74 -36.05 -26.21
N ALA A 826 -11.94 -37.10 -26.11
CA ALA A 826 -11.56 -37.91 -27.29
C ALA A 826 -12.59 -38.99 -27.65
N THR A 827 -13.28 -39.55 -26.65
CA THR A 827 -14.21 -40.68 -26.82
C THR A 827 -15.47 -40.54 -25.96
N ARG A 828 -15.42 -39.69 -24.92
CA ARG A 828 -16.52 -39.31 -24.01
C ARG A 828 -16.28 -37.85 -23.63
N GLY A 829 -17.27 -36.98 -23.74
CA GLY A 829 -17.03 -35.53 -23.65
C GLY A 829 -18.27 -34.65 -23.57
N VAL A 830 -18.04 -33.34 -23.52
CA VAL A 830 -19.07 -32.30 -23.63
C VAL A 830 -18.89 -31.57 -24.95
N SER A 831 -20.00 -31.36 -25.67
CA SER A 831 -20.02 -30.59 -26.92
C SER A 831 -21.08 -29.50 -26.89
N LEU A 832 -20.80 -28.40 -27.60
CA LEU A 832 -21.73 -27.33 -27.93
C LEU A 832 -21.60 -27.06 -29.42
N VAL A 833 -22.67 -27.28 -30.17
CA VAL A 833 -22.72 -27.18 -31.63
C VAL A 833 -23.92 -26.34 -32.02
N LEU A 834 -23.75 -25.33 -32.86
CA LEU A 834 -24.82 -24.53 -33.42
C LEU A 834 -25.22 -25.06 -34.81
N ASP A 835 -26.41 -25.64 -34.93
CA ASP A 835 -27.01 -26.05 -36.19
C ASP A 835 -28.08 -25.04 -36.63
N GLY A 836 -27.70 -24.11 -37.52
CA GLY A 836 -28.52 -22.95 -37.87
C GLY A 836 -28.80 -22.08 -36.64
N ALA A 837 -30.06 -22.04 -36.20
CA ALA A 837 -30.49 -21.32 -34.99
C ALA A 837 -30.50 -22.20 -33.73
N GLN A 838 -30.14 -23.49 -33.80
CA GLN A 838 -30.24 -24.43 -32.68
C GLN A 838 -28.87 -24.70 -32.06
N LEU A 839 -28.64 -24.27 -30.82
CA LEU A 839 -27.53 -24.73 -30.01
C LEU A 839 -27.84 -26.14 -29.48
N GLU A 840 -27.09 -27.12 -29.95
CA GLU A 840 -27.07 -28.49 -29.47
C GLU A 840 -25.93 -28.66 -28.45
N ALA A 841 -26.30 -28.91 -27.19
CA ALA A 841 -25.37 -29.32 -26.13
C ALA A 841 -25.39 -30.85 -25.98
N GLY A 842 -24.22 -31.47 -26.08
CA GLY A 842 -24.04 -32.90 -25.89
C GLY A 842 -23.23 -33.21 -24.64
N VAL A 843 -23.66 -34.22 -23.88
CA VAL A 843 -22.85 -34.84 -22.81
C VAL A 843 -22.86 -36.35 -23.05
N ASP A 844 -21.68 -36.97 -23.12
CA ASP A 844 -21.62 -38.40 -23.40
C ASP A 844 -22.01 -39.28 -22.21
N GLY A 845 -23.10 -40.04 -22.37
CA GLY A 845 -23.58 -41.02 -21.40
C GLY A 845 -23.18 -42.46 -21.76
N ASP A 846 -23.21 -43.37 -20.78
CA ASP A 846 -22.89 -44.79 -21.02
C ASP A 846 -23.88 -45.48 -21.99
N ALA A 847 -25.05 -44.88 -22.25
CA ALA A 847 -26.05 -45.34 -23.21
C ALA A 847 -26.02 -44.57 -24.56
N GLY A 848 -25.02 -43.69 -24.76
CA GLY A 848 -24.88 -42.79 -25.91
C GLY A 848 -24.92 -41.31 -25.51
N THR A 849 -24.66 -40.43 -26.47
CA THR A 849 -24.63 -38.97 -26.27
C THR A 849 -26.02 -38.45 -25.88
N LEU A 850 -26.09 -37.83 -24.70
CA LEU A 850 -27.27 -37.13 -24.21
C LEU A 850 -27.26 -35.73 -24.81
N LEU A 851 -28.31 -35.39 -25.58
CA LEU A 851 -28.41 -34.11 -26.27
C LEU A 851 -29.52 -33.26 -25.63
N GLN A 852 -29.24 -31.97 -25.48
CA GLN A 852 -30.22 -30.92 -25.22
C GLN A 852 -30.07 -29.85 -26.29
N THR A 853 -31.17 -29.27 -26.76
CA THR A 853 -31.14 -28.22 -27.78
C THR A 853 -31.83 -26.95 -27.28
N ALA A 854 -31.32 -25.80 -27.68
CA ALA A 854 -31.88 -24.48 -27.39
C ALA A 854 -31.87 -23.62 -28.65
N THR A 855 -32.94 -22.87 -28.90
CA THR A 855 -32.99 -21.94 -30.05
C THR A 855 -32.35 -20.61 -29.68
N LEU A 856 -31.38 -20.15 -30.47
CA LEU A 856 -30.71 -18.87 -30.32
C LEU A 856 -31.34 -17.79 -31.22
N THR A 857 -31.21 -16.54 -30.79
CA THR A 857 -31.45 -15.37 -31.62
C THR A 857 -30.13 -14.80 -32.13
N PRO A 858 -30.11 -13.83 -33.06
CA PRO A 858 -28.90 -13.05 -33.30
C PRO A 858 -28.54 -12.24 -32.05
N GLY A 859 -27.28 -12.26 -31.62
CA GLY A 859 -26.82 -11.57 -30.40
C GLY A 859 -25.75 -12.33 -29.63
N TRP A 860 -25.35 -11.78 -28.48
CA TRP A 860 -24.47 -12.47 -27.53
C TRP A 860 -25.25 -13.46 -26.70
N HIS A 861 -24.63 -14.62 -26.48
CA HIS A 861 -25.19 -15.73 -25.74
C HIS A 861 -24.16 -16.31 -24.77
N GLN A 862 -24.62 -16.77 -23.60
CA GLN A 862 -23.83 -17.55 -22.66
C GLN A 862 -24.45 -18.94 -22.53
N ALA A 863 -23.69 -19.98 -22.89
CA ALA A 863 -24.08 -21.37 -22.66
C ALA A 863 -23.26 -21.96 -21.50
N VAL A 864 -23.94 -22.53 -20.51
CA VAL A 864 -23.32 -23.19 -19.35
C VAL A 864 -23.83 -24.62 -19.22
N VAL A 865 -22.93 -25.60 -19.25
CA VAL A 865 -23.21 -27.02 -19.05
C VAL A 865 -22.72 -27.41 -17.66
N VAL A 866 -23.63 -27.78 -16.77
CA VAL A 866 -23.34 -28.25 -15.41
C VAL A 866 -23.58 -29.75 -15.32
N ILE A 867 -22.60 -30.51 -14.87
CA ILE A 867 -22.67 -31.97 -14.68
C ILE A 867 -22.49 -32.28 -13.20
N ASP A 868 -23.47 -33.00 -12.65
CA ASP A 868 -23.57 -33.41 -11.25
C ASP A 868 -23.60 -34.95 -11.18
N LEU A 869 -22.51 -35.55 -10.68
CA LEU A 869 -22.29 -36.99 -10.63
C LEU A 869 -22.52 -37.52 -9.20
N ASP A 870 -23.48 -38.44 -9.02
CA ASP A 870 -23.86 -38.99 -7.70
C ASP A 870 -22.85 -40.05 -7.16
N GLY A 871 -21.59 -40.03 -7.62
CA GLY A 871 -20.53 -40.94 -7.18
C GLY A 871 -20.77 -42.45 -7.37
N SER A 872 -21.92 -42.88 -7.92
CA SER A 872 -22.33 -44.28 -8.10
C SER A 872 -22.69 -44.58 -9.56
N SER A 873 -22.32 -45.76 -10.09
CA SER A 873 -22.56 -46.16 -11.49
C SER A 873 -24.01 -46.54 -11.82
N ALA A 874 -24.98 -46.11 -11.00
CA ALA A 874 -26.41 -46.32 -11.21
C ALA A 874 -27.02 -45.05 -11.86
N PRO A 875 -28.17 -45.13 -12.58
CA PRO A 875 -28.78 -43.99 -13.27
C PRO A 875 -29.32 -42.96 -12.27
N LYS A 876 -28.43 -42.09 -11.80
CA LYS A 876 -28.68 -41.05 -10.80
C LYS A 876 -27.91 -39.76 -11.06
N ASP A 877 -27.02 -39.73 -12.03
CA ASP A 877 -26.34 -38.50 -12.39
C ASP A 877 -27.34 -37.52 -13.02
N SER A 878 -26.98 -36.25 -13.00
CA SER A 878 -27.72 -35.22 -13.70
C SER A 878 -26.80 -34.26 -14.43
N TRP A 879 -27.36 -33.63 -15.46
CA TRP A 879 -26.70 -32.48 -16.08
C TRP A 879 -27.72 -31.46 -16.54
N SER A 880 -27.33 -30.19 -16.50
CA SER A 880 -28.16 -29.05 -16.83
C SER A 880 -27.49 -28.22 -17.92
N LEU A 881 -28.29 -27.74 -18.87
CA LEU A 881 -27.89 -26.68 -19.79
C LEU A 881 -28.58 -25.38 -19.36
N TYR A 882 -27.79 -24.36 -19.12
CA TYR A 882 -28.26 -22.98 -19.02
C TYR A 882 -27.88 -22.22 -20.28
N LEU A 883 -28.78 -21.38 -20.75
CA LEU A 883 -28.55 -20.45 -21.83
C LEU A 883 -29.07 -19.09 -21.38
N ASP A 884 -28.23 -18.06 -21.45
CA ASP A 884 -28.59 -16.68 -21.12
C ASP A 884 -29.27 -16.57 -19.75
N ASN A 885 -28.64 -17.21 -18.76
CA ASN A 885 -29.13 -17.33 -17.38
C ASN A 885 -30.51 -17.98 -17.20
N SER A 886 -31.02 -18.64 -18.23
CA SER A 886 -32.24 -19.42 -18.16
C SER A 886 -31.88 -20.89 -18.21
N LEU A 887 -32.38 -21.68 -17.26
CA LEU A 887 -32.28 -23.14 -17.32
C LEU A 887 -33.06 -23.61 -18.55
N VAL A 888 -32.36 -24.17 -19.54
CA VAL A 888 -32.99 -24.78 -20.72
C VAL A 888 -33.65 -26.08 -20.29
N SER A 889 -32.87 -27.00 -19.73
CA SER A 889 -33.41 -28.20 -19.07
C SER A 889 -32.37 -28.87 -18.17
N THR A 890 -32.85 -29.75 -17.27
CA THR A 890 -32.02 -30.67 -16.49
C THR A 890 -32.44 -32.10 -16.81
N GLN A 891 -31.49 -32.94 -17.22
CA GLN A 891 -31.71 -34.38 -17.32
C GLN A 891 -31.20 -35.05 -16.06
N THR A 892 -32.07 -35.79 -15.36
CA THR A 892 -31.74 -36.52 -14.12
C THR A 892 -31.91 -38.01 -14.33
N GLY A 893 -31.26 -38.82 -13.49
CA GLY A 893 -31.37 -40.27 -13.57
C GLY A 893 -30.70 -40.85 -14.82
N VAL A 894 -29.67 -40.17 -15.32
CA VAL A 894 -28.84 -40.64 -16.43
C VAL A 894 -27.59 -41.34 -15.89
N VAL A 895 -26.90 -42.06 -16.77
CA VAL A 895 -25.58 -42.63 -16.46
C VAL A 895 -24.57 -41.89 -17.34
N ILE A 896 -23.81 -40.98 -16.73
CA ILE A 896 -22.73 -40.26 -17.40
C ILE A 896 -21.44 -41.07 -17.20
N GLY A 897 -20.78 -41.43 -18.30
CA GLY A 897 -19.59 -42.27 -18.24
C GLY A 897 -18.41 -41.59 -17.54
N ASP A 898 -17.41 -42.35 -17.09
CA ASP A 898 -16.13 -41.75 -16.68
C ASP A 898 -15.53 -40.98 -17.87
N TRP A 899 -15.48 -39.67 -17.77
CA TRP A 899 -14.81 -38.72 -18.66
C TRP A 899 -13.30 -38.73 -18.42
N ALA A 900 -12.55 -39.35 -19.33
CA ALA A 900 -11.09 -39.38 -19.29
C ALA A 900 -10.51 -38.73 -20.55
N GLY A 901 -9.78 -37.63 -20.36
CA GLY A 901 -8.78 -37.12 -21.30
C GLY A 901 -9.31 -36.25 -22.45
N GLY A 902 -8.73 -35.06 -22.57
CA GLY A 902 -8.73 -34.30 -23.82
C GLY A 902 -8.09 -35.10 -24.95
N ASN A 903 -8.46 -34.80 -26.19
CA ASN A 903 -7.86 -35.45 -27.35
C ASN A 903 -6.35 -35.11 -27.44
N ALA A 904 -5.56 -35.98 -28.08
CA ALA A 904 -4.13 -35.74 -28.26
C ALA A 904 -3.80 -34.70 -29.36
N TRP A 905 -4.81 -33.99 -29.88
CA TRP A 905 -4.77 -33.28 -31.16
C TRP A 905 -5.25 -31.82 -31.11
N GLY A 906 -5.68 -31.33 -29.94
CA GLY A 906 -6.31 -30.01 -29.78
C GLY A 906 -7.78 -29.98 -30.21
N ILE A 907 -8.47 -28.90 -29.85
CA ILE A 907 -9.88 -28.64 -30.21
C ILE A 907 -9.99 -28.66 -31.75
N GLY A 908 -10.80 -29.58 -32.31
CA GLY A 908 -11.19 -29.60 -33.73
C GLY A 908 -10.33 -30.37 -34.76
N GLN A 909 -9.91 -31.63 -34.54
CA GLN A 909 -9.16 -32.42 -35.57
C GLN A 909 -9.66 -33.87 -35.83
N GLU A 910 -9.85 -34.28 -37.11
CA GLU A 910 -10.18 -35.67 -37.51
C GLU A 910 -8.89 -36.41 -37.73
N SER A 911 -8.94 -37.71 -37.43
CA SER A 911 -8.01 -38.68 -37.96
C SER A 911 -8.07 -38.76 -39.50
N GLY A 912 -7.23 -37.97 -40.17
CA GLY A 912 -6.73 -38.28 -41.52
C GLY A 912 -7.36 -37.51 -42.68
N GLY A 913 -6.82 -36.33 -42.98
CA GLY A 913 -7.06 -35.59 -44.21
C GLY A 913 -6.25 -34.30 -44.25
N ALA A 914 -5.76 -33.88 -45.42
CA ALA A 914 -4.90 -32.70 -45.57
C ALA A 914 -5.62 -31.38 -45.21
N LEU A 915 -4.85 -30.43 -44.68
CA LEU A 915 -5.23 -29.10 -44.21
C LEU A 915 -6.16 -28.32 -45.19
N ASP A 916 -7.31 -27.90 -44.67
CA ASP A 916 -8.14 -26.76 -45.13
C ASP A 916 -8.29 -25.82 -43.91
N PRO A 917 -8.23 -24.47 -44.00
CA PRO A 917 -8.12 -23.55 -42.84
C PRO A 917 -9.35 -23.47 -41.90
N THR A 918 -10.20 -24.49 -41.88
CA THR A 918 -11.55 -24.50 -41.31
C THR A 918 -11.76 -25.68 -40.34
N GLY A 919 -10.69 -26.15 -39.71
CA GLY A 919 -10.58 -27.38 -38.91
C GLY A 919 -11.80 -27.77 -38.07
N SER A 920 -12.60 -28.70 -38.59
CA SER A 920 -13.49 -29.57 -37.82
C SER A 920 -12.72 -30.83 -37.45
N THR A 921 -12.98 -31.44 -36.28
CA THR A 921 -14.02 -32.50 -36.17
C THR A 921 -13.94 -33.34 -34.89
N ALA A 922 -15.10 -33.74 -34.39
CA ALA A 922 -15.47 -35.14 -34.28
C ALA A 922 -17.01 -35.31 -34.33
N THR A 923 -17.46 -36.25 -35.17
CA THR A 923 -18.75 -36.97 -35.12
C THR A 923 -20.08 -36.30 -35.52
N VAL A 924 -20.10 -35.05 -36.02
CA VAL A 924 -21.24 -34.56 -36.81
C VAL A 924 -20.82 -34.47 -38.27
N ALA A 925 -21.41 -35.29 -39.13
CA ALA A 925 -21.08 -35.31 -40.55
C ALA A 925 -21.38 -33.94 -41.19
N GLY A 926 -20.34 -33.21 -41.60
CA GLY A 926 -20.46 -31.86 -42.16
C GLY A 926 -20.19 -30.71 -41.19
N ALA A 927 -19.62 -30.98 -40.01
CA ALA A 927 -19.27 -29.95 -39.02
C ALA A 927 -18.38 -28.83 -39.58
N GLN A 928 -18.71 -27.59 -39.24
CA GLN A 928 -17.99 -26.37 -39.63
C GLN A 928 -17.44 -25.65 -38.38
N ALA A 929 -16.44 -24.79 -38.57
CA ALA A 929 -16.03 -23.86 -37.54
C ALA A 929 -17.15 -22.86 -37.24
N PHE A 930 -17.30 -22.46 -35.98
CA PHE A 930 -18.22 -21.39 -35.61
C PHE A 930 -17.86 -20.08 -36.33
N GLN A 931 -18.82 -19.51 -37.06
CA GLN A 931 -18.64 -18.33 -37.89
C GLN A 931 -19.06 -17.02 -37.17
N GLY A 932 -19.32 -17.10 -35.86
CA GLY A 932 -19.55 -15.95 -34.98
C GLY A 932 -18.35 -15.62 -34.10
N ASP A 933 -18.53 -14.73 -33.13
CA ASP A 933 -17.47 -14.30 -32.22
C ASP A 933 -17.50 -15.12 -30.92
N VAL A 934 -16.36 -15.46 -30.31
CA VAL A 934 -16.29 -16.12 -28.99
C VAL A 934 -15.50 -15.24 -28.05
N ALA A 935 -16.11 -14.83 -26.93
CA ALA A 935 -15.51 -13.91 -25.96
C ALA A 935 -14.84 -14.62 -24.78
N LEU A 936 -15.38 -15.75 -24.33
CA LEU A 936 -14.94 -16.41 -23.10
C LEU A 936 -15.15 -17.93 -23.15
N TRP A 937 -14.22 -18.66 -22.53
CA TRP A 937 -14.36 -20.08 -22.19
C TRP A 937 -13.86 -20.35 -20.77
N ARG A 938 -14.64 -21.07 -19.94
CA ARG A 938 -14.26 -21.46 -18.57
C ARG A 938 -14.64 -22.90 -18.23
N TYR A 939 -13.88 -23.48 -17.32
CA TYR A 939 -14.10 -24.80 -16.74
C TYR A 939 -13.93 -24.76 -15.22
N TYR A 940 -14.84 -25.43 -14.51
CA TYR A 940 -14.81 -25.54 -13.05
C TYR A 940 -14.91 -27.01 -12.64
N HIS A 941 -14.11 -27.41 -11.65
CA HIS A 941 -14.10 -28.77 -11.10
C HIS A 941 -14.57 -28.77 -9.64
N ASN A 942 -15.41 -29.74 -9.24
CA ASN A 942 -15.82 -29.97 -7.84
C ASN A 942 -16.51 -28.79 -7.12
N LEU A 943 -17.23 -27.94 -7.85
CA LEU A 943 -18.03 -26.87 -7.26
C LEU A 943 -19.51 -27.14 -7.54
N ALA A 944 -20.32 -27.12 -6.48
CA ALA A 944 -21.77 -27.11 -6.61
C ALA A 944 -22.20 -25.76 -7.21
N PHE A 945 -22.40 -25.72 -8.52
CA PHE A 945 -22.84 -24.53 -9.25
C PHE A 945 -24.36 -24.39 -9.10
N SER A 946 -24.85 -23.34 -8.41
CA SER A 946 -26.28 -23.12 -8.24
C SER A 946 -26.85 -22.22 -9.37
N ALA A 947 -28.17 -22.25 -9.58
CA ALA A 947 -28.82 -21.36 -10.54
C ALA A 947 -28.62 -19.86 -10.20
N ALA A 948 -28.38 -19.52 -8.92
CA ALA A 948 -28.06 -18.16 -8.50
C ALA A 948 -26.65 -17.74 -8.94
N ASP A 949 -25.69 -18.66 -8.99
CA ASP A 949 -24.32 -18.41 -9.45
C ASP A 949 -24.28 -18.21 -10.98
N VAL A 950 -25.11 -18.96 -11.72
CA VAL A 950 -25.35 -18.72 -13.17
C VAL A 950 -25.88 -17.30 -13.38
N THR A 951 -26.85 -16.87 -12.56
CA THR A 951 -27.43 -15.52 -12.63
C THR A 951 -26.42 -14.44 -12.33
N GLN A 952 -25.67 -14.57 -11.24
CA GLN A 952 -24.69 -13.58 -10.84
C GLN A 952 -23.55 -13.45 -11.86
N ASN A 953 -23.06 -14.57 -12.41
CA ASN A 953 -22.00 -14.55 -13.42
C ASN A 953 -22.49 -14.00 -14.76
N TYR A 954 -23.69 -14.37 -15.21
CA TYR A 954 -24.27 -13.80 -16.44
C TYR A 954 -24.55 -12.29 -16.29
N GLN A 955 -25.11 -11.85 -15.16
CA GLN A 955 -25.40 -10.43 -14.91
C GLN A 955 -24.12 -9.61 -14.76
N SER A 956 -23.06 -10.17 -14.16
CA SER A 956 -21.74 -9.50 -14.07
C SER A 956 -21.05 -9.39 -15.44
N LEU A 957 -21.40 -10.28 -16.38
CA LEU A 957 -20.85 -10.30 -17.75
C LEU A 957 -21.67 -9.45 -18.72
N LEU A 958 -23.00 -9.41 -18.59
CA LEU A 958 -23.87 -8.44 -19.28
C LEU A 958 -23.60 -7.00 -18.83
N ALA A 959 -23.20 -6.79 -17.58
CA ALA A 959 -22.70 -5.48 -17.12
C ALA A 959 -21.40 -5.04 -17.84
N GLY A 960 -20.70 -5.97 -18.50
CA GLY A 960 -19.58 -5.69 -19.41
C GLY A 960 -19.95 -5.71 -20.90
N ASP A 961 -21.21 -5.99 -21.28
CA ASP A 961 -21.62 -6.25 -22.67
C ASP A 961 -22.96 -5.60 -23.10
N THR A 962 -23.52 -4.66 -22.32
CA THR A 962 -24.48 -3.68 -22.88
C THR A 962 -23.75 -2.56 -23.62
N ALA A 963 -22.77 -2.92 -24.46
CA ALA A 963 -22.09 -2.02 -25.37
C ALA A 963 -22.59 -2.20 -26.82
N THR A 964 -23.91 -2.14 -27.01
CA THR A 964 -24.43 -1.17 -27.99
C THR A 964 -23.73 0.17 -27.72
N VAL A 965 -23.64 1.09 -28.69
CA VAL A 965 -23.53 2.49 -28.25
C VAL A 965 -24.90 2.83 -27.61
N GLU A 966 -25.20 2.21 -26.48
CA GLU A 966 -26.03 2.79 -25.45
C GLU A 966 -25.08 3.75 -24.79
N THR A 967 -25.30 5.02 -25.07
CA THR A 967 -24.92 6.10 -24.19
C THR A 967 -25.35 5.69 -22.79
N VAL A 968 -24.42 5.25 -21.93
CA VAL A 968 -24.75 4.93 -20.55
C VAL A 968 -24.87 6.25 -19.79
N ALA A 969 -25.91 6.41 -18.97
CA ALA A 969 -26.03 7.56 -18.07
C ALA A 969 -24.76 7.72 -17.23
N SER A 970 -24.16 8.92 -17.18
CA SER A 970 -23.09 9.17 -16.20
C SER A 970 -23.72 9.58 -14.88
N VAL A 971 -23.51 8.76 -13.85
CA VAL A 971 -24.02 9.05 -12.51
C VAL A 971 -22.88 9.33 -11.56
N LEU A 972 -22.91 10.49 -10.91
CA LEU A 972 -22.05 10.83 -9.79
C LEU A 972 -22.74 10.40 -8.49
N ASN A 973 -22.33 9.26 -7.94
CA ASN A 973 -22.83 8.75 -6.66
C ASN A 973 -21.99 9.31 -5.50
N ILE A 974 -22.64 9.83 -4.47
CA ILE A 974 -22.01 10.49 -3.32
C ILE A 974 -22.56 9.88 -2.02
N ASP A 975 -21.69 9.28 -1.19
CA ASP A 975 -22.08 8.66 0.09
C ASP A 975 -22.37 9.69 1.22
N GLY A 976 -22.13 10.97 0.95
CA GLY A 976 -22.24 12.07 1.88
C GLY A 976 -23.14 13.22 1.39
N ASN A 977 -22.88 14.43 1.88
CA ASN A 977 -23.62 15.61 1.42
C ASN A 977 -23.05 16.17 0.12
N PHE A 978 -23.92 16.73 -0.70
CA PHE A 978 -23.55 17.51 -1.89
C PHE A 978 -23.82 19.00 -1.62
N LEU A 979 -22.77 19.82 -1.59
CA LEU A 979 -22.88 21.24 -1.27
C LEU A 979 -22.38 22.09 -2.44
N MET A 980 -23.27 22.89 -3.01
CA MET A 980 -22.94 23.92 -4.00
C MET A 980 -23.08 25.32 -3.43
N GLN A 981 -22.01 26.12 -3.51
CA GLN A 981 -22.04 27.53 -3.15
C GLN A 981 -22.52 28.41 -4.31
N ALA A 982 -22.91 29.65 -3.99
CA ALA A 982 -23.25 30.65 -5.00
C ALA A 982 -22.12 30.83 -6.02
N ASN A 983 -22.46 30.96 -7.29
CA ASN A 983 -21.54 31.00 -8.45
C ASN A 983 -20.70 29.72 -8.71
N ALA A 984 -20.90 28.61 -7.99
CA ALA A 984 -20.43 27.30 -8.47
C ALA A 984 -21.32 26.83 -9.63
N THR A 985 -20.83 25.96 -10.51
CA THR A 985 -21.60 25.44 -11.66
C THR A 985 -21.64 23.92 -11.63
N LEU A 986 -22.82 23.34 -11.85
CA LEU A 986 -23.01 21.92 -12.14
C LEU A 986 -23.34 21.77 -13.61
N GLU A 987 -22.54 20.99 -14.34
CA GLU A 987 -22.75 20.69 -15.77
C GLU A 987 -23.17 19.23 -15.94
N LEU A 988 -24.26 19.00 -16.69
CA LEU A 988 -24.83 17.69 -17.02
C LEU A 988 -25.16 17.63 -18.52
N ASP A 989 -25.07 16.45 -19.14
CA ASP A 989 -25.53 16.24 -20.52
C ASP A 989 -26.77 15.33 -20.60
N LEU A 990 -27.70 15.67 -21.50
CA LEU A 990 -28.86 14.87 -21.87
C LEU A 990 -28.59 14.11 -23.15
N ARG A 991 -28.98 12.83 -23.17
CA ARG A 991 -28.80 11.92 -24.32
C ARG A 991 -30.10 11.24 -24.70
N ASP A 992 -30.83 10.72 -23.72
CA ASP A 992 -32.25 10.35 -23.78
C ASP A 992 -32.82 10.29 -22.34
N PRO A 993 -34.15 10.16 -22.14
CA PRO A 993 -34.77 10.19 -20.80
C PRO A 993 -34.35 9.06 -19.85
N ALA A 994 -33.81 7.96 -20.38
CA ALA A 994 -33.28 6.84 -19.60
C ALA A 994 -31.75 6.91 -19.42
N THR A 995 -31.04 7.73 -20.21
CA THR A 995 -29.56 7.74 -20.28
C THR A 995 -28.91 9.13 -20.14
N HIS A 996 -29.40 9.96 -19.23
CA HIS A 996 -28.86 11.30 -18.93
C HIS A 996 -27.88 11.33 -17.75
N ASP A 997 -27.08 12.38 -17.67
CA ASP A 997 -26.18 12.58 -16.54
C ASP A 997 -26.92 13.05 -15.29
N SER A 998 -26.53 12.53 -14.13
CA SER A 998 -27.20 12.85 -12.86
C SER A 998 -26.28 12.78 -11.64
N VAL A 999 -26.70 13.44 -10.57
CA VAL A 999 -26.05 13.38 -9.25
C VAL A 999 -26.94 12.63 -8.27
N VAL A 1000 -26.39 11.63 -7.57
CA VAL A 1000 -27.09 10.88 -6.52
C VAL A 1000 -26.31 11.03 -5.22
N ALA A 1001 -26.94 11.59 -4.20
CA ALA A 1001 -26.35 11.73 -2.86
C ALA A 1001 -27.15 10.96 -1.82
N THR A 1002 -26.49 10.26 -0.89
CA THR A 1002 -27.18 9.68 0.27
C THR A 1002 -27.46 10.75 1.33
N GLY A 1003 -26.59 11.76 1.46
CA GLY A 1003 -26.75 12.90 2.36
C GLY A 1003 -27.68 13.99 1.84
N LEU A 1004 -27.58 15.18 2.45
CA LEU A 1004 -28.34 16.36 2.06
C LEU A 1004 -27.68 17.01 0.83
N ALA A 1005 -28.49 17.36 -0.19
CA ALA A 1005 -28.04 18.25 -1.25
C ALA A 1005 -28.42 19.69 -0.91
N THR A 1006 -27.42 20.56 -0.75
CA THR A 1006 -27.62 22.00 -0.54
C THR A 1006 -27.24 22.75 -1.81
N LEU A 1007 -28.25 23.33 -2.46
CA LEU A 1007 -28.13 23.92 -3.79
C LEU A 1007 -27.99 25.44 -3.73
N GLY A 1008 -27.02 25.93 -4.49
CA GLY A 1008 -26.78 27.31 -4.88
C GLY A 1008 -26.02 27.31 -6.21
N GLY A 1009 -25.66 28.47 -6.76
CA GLY A 1009 -24.90 28.53 -8.00
C GLY A 1009 -25.71 28.20 -9.25
N ASN A 1010 -25.08 27.68 -10.29
CA ASN A 1010 -25.65 27.54 -11.62
C ASN A 1010 -25.80 26.06 -11.98
N LEU A 1011 -26.91 25.71 -12.59
CA LEU A 1011 -27.08 24.43 -13.29
C LEU A 1011 -27.00 24.67 -14.79
N VAL A 1012 -26.15 23.93 -15.48
CA VAL A 1012 -26.01 23.97 -16.94
C VAL A 1012 -26.27 22.56 -17.46
N VAL A 1013 -27.28 22.43 -18.28
CA VAL A 1013 -27.66 21.17 -18.93
C VAL A 1013 -27.50 21.35 -20.42
N SER A 1014 -26.71 20.50 -21.05
CA SER A 1014 -26.55 20.48 -22.50
C SER A 1014 -27.21 19.24 -23.10
N ALA A 1015 -27.53 19.28 -24.40
CA ALA A 1015 -27.96 18.10 -25.13
C ALA A 1015 -26.79 17.58 -25.97
N GLU A 1016 -26.56 16.28 -25.97
CA GLU A 1016 -25.53 15.67 -26.80
C GLU A 1016 -25.79 15.99 -28.29
N SER A 1017 -24.70 16.12 -29.05
CA SER A 1017 -24.79 16.47 -30.47
C SER A 1017 -25.65 15.47 -31.25
N GLY A 1018 -26.79 15.94 -31.77
CA GLY A 1018 -27.75 15.13 -32.53
C GLY A 1018 -28.95 14.65 -31.70
N PHE A 1019 -28.94 14.89 -30.39
CA PHE A 1019 -30.09 14.68 -29.52
C PHE A 1019 -30.95 15.95 -29.41
N ALA A 1020 -32.26 15.76 -29.44
CA ALA A 1020 -33.25 16.81 -29.22
C ALA A 1020 -34.36 16.25 -28.32
N PRO A 1021 -34.53 16.78 -27.09
CA PRO A 1021 -35.59 16.36 -26.18
C PRO A 1021 -36.99 16.51 -26.80
N ALA A 1022 -37.87 15.56 -26.51
CA ALA A 1022 -39.26 15.55 -26.94
C ALA A 1022 -40.21 15.91 -25.79
N VAL A 1023 -41.39 16.44 -26.14
CA VAL A 1023 -42.43 16.75 -25.14
C VAL A 1023 -42.83 15.48 -24.39
N GLY A 1024 -42.82 15.56 -23.06
CA GLY A 1024 -43.07 14.45 -22.14
C GLY A 1024 -41.80 13.78 -21.62
N ASP A 1025 -40.64 14.07 -22.21
CA ASP A 1025 -39.36 13.60 -21.69
C ASP A 1025 -39.08 14.24 -20.33
N SER A 1026 -38.69 13.42 -19.36
CA SER A 1026 -38.34 13.85 -18.01
C SER A 1026 -36.97 13.31 -17.62
N TYR A 1027 -36.17 14.16 -16.97
CA TYR A 1027 -34.79 13.88 -16.60
C TYR A 1027 -34.59 14.13 -15.11
N ASP A 1028 -34.19 13.08 -14.39
CA ASP A 1028 -33.84 13.16 -12.97
C ASP A 1028 -32.41 13.68 -12.83
N LEU A 1029 -32.25 14.99 -12.67
CA LEU A 1029 -30.93 15.64 -12.70
C LEU A 1029 -30.16 15.46 -11.39
N LEU A 1030 -30.87 15.43 -10.27
CA LEU A 1030 -30.29 15.23 -8.95
C LEU A 1030 -31.27 14.50 -8.04
N PHE A 1031 -30.77 13.51 -7.30
CA PHE A 1031 -31.48 12.85 -6.20
C PHE A 1031 -30.65 12.89 -4.91
N ALA A 1032 -31.28 13.21 -3.79
CA ALA A 1032 -30.64 13.25 -2.47
C ALA A 1032 -31.52 12.59 -1.41
N SER A 1033 -31.07 11.48 -0.82
CA SER A 1033 -31.90 10.65 0.05
C SER A 1033 -32.25 11.31 1.39
N ALA A 1034 -31.39 12.20 1.90
CA ALA A 1034 -31.66 13.01 3.09
C ALA A 1034 -32.32 14.37 2.76
N GLY A 1035 -32.65 14.62 1.49
CA GLY A 1035 -33.40 15.76 1.02
C GLY A 1035 -32.60 16.76 0.19
N VAL A 1036 -33.33 17.63 -0.50
CA VAL A 1036 -32.81 18.77 -1.26
C VAL A 1036 -33.20 20.06 -0.55
N SER A 1037 -32.23 20.95 -0.33
CA SER A 1037 -32.41 22.25 0.30
C SER A 1037 -31.84 23.36 -0.59
N GLY A 1038 -32.59 24.46 -0.77
CA GLY A 1038 -32.21 25.55 -1.66
C GLY A 1038 -32.65 25.33 -3.11
N ARG A 1039 -32.13 26.16 -4.02
CA ARG A 1039 -32.36 26.11 -5.47
C ARG A 1039 -31.10 26.61 -6.18
N PHE A 1040 -30.91 26.23 -7.44
CA PHE A 1040 -29.89 26.87 -8.27
C PHE A 1040 -30.25 28.36 -8.46
N ASP A 1041 -29.25 29.24 -8.34
CA ASP A 1041 -29.33 30.68 -8.59
C ASP A 1041 -29.63 30.98 -10.07
N SER A 1042 -29.13 30.13 -10.99
CA SER A 1042 -29.49 30.16 -12.41
C SER A 1042 -29.51 28.77 -13.03
N ILE A 1043 -30.30 28.61 -14.10
CA ILE A 1043 -30.40 27.35 -14.85
C ILE A 1043 -30.28 27.68 -16.34
N ALA A 1044 -29.36 27.01 -17.03
CA ALA A 1044 -29.26 27.00 -18.49
C ALA A 1044 -29.60 25.59 -18.99
N LEU A 1045 -30.63 25.47 -19.83
CA LEU A 1045 -31.08 24.21 -20.40
C LEU A 1045 -30.92 24.23 -21.94
N PRO A 1046 -30.97 23.07 -22.61
CA PRO A 1046 -30.93 23.01 -24.07
C PRO A 1046 -32.09 23.79 -24.70
N ASP A 1047 -31.91 24.26 -25.93
CA ASP A 1047 -32.95 25.00 -26.66
C ASP A 1047 -34.22 24.13 -26.79
N ALA A 1048 -35.31 24.60 -26.17
CA ALA A 1048 -36.61 23.94 -26.19
C ALA A 1048 -37.38 24.19 -27.51
N GLY A 1049 -36.86 25.05 -28.40
CA GLY A 1049 -37.52 25.42 -29.65
C GLY A 1049 -38.86 26.12 -29.40
N GLN A 1050 -39.95 25.41 -29.69
CA GLN A 1050 -41.32 25.90 -29.44
C GLN A 1050 -41.93 25.39 -28.13
N PHE A 1051 -41.23 24.57 -27.36
CA PHE A 1051 -41.68 23.95 -26.11
C PHE A 1051 -41.11 24.69 -24.89
N GLU A 1052 -41.45 24.24 -23.68
CA GLU A 1052 -40.97 24.84 -22.43
C GLU A 1052 -40.41 23.78 -21.49
N TRP A 1053 -39.36 24.12 -20.73
CA TRP A 1053 -38.83 23.28 -19.67
C TRP A 1053 -39.49 23.59 -18.33
N LEU A 1054 -40.08 22.58 -17.70
CA LEU A 1054 -40.53 22.62 -16.31
C LEU A 1054 -39.44 22.03 -15.42
N VAL A 1055 -38.90 22.83 -14.48
CA VAL A 1055 -37.93 22.34 -13.48
C VAL A 1055 -38.59 22.26 -12.10
N GLU A 1056 -38.69 21.04 -11.58
CA GLU A 1056 -39.34 20.75 -10.30
C GLU A 1056 -38.31 20.49 -9.21
N TYR A 1057 -38.50 21.13 -8.06
CA TYR A 1057 -37.71 20.91 -6.85
C TYR A 1057 -38.58 20.17 -5.84
N GLU A 1058 -38.43 18.86 -5.80
CA GLU A 1058 -39.12 17.99 -4.87
C GLU A 1058 -38.39 17.93 -3.52
N ALA A 1059 -38.96 17.20 -2.55
CA ALA A 1059 -38.32 17.02 -1.25
C ALA A 1059 -36.93 16.36 -1.36
N ASN A 1060 -36.75 15.44 -2.32
CA ASN A 1060 -35.55 14.61 -2.47
C ASN A 1060 -34.96 14.65 -3.89
N ALA A 1061 -35.53 15.41 -4.83
CA ALA A 1061 -35.11 15.37 -6.23
C ALA A 1061 -35.20 16.73 -6.93
N VAL A 1062 -34.40 16.90 -7.98
CA VAL A 1062 -34.53 17.98 -8.96
C VAL A 1062 -34.71 17.36 -10.34
N ASN A 1063 -35.87 17.61 -10.95
CA ASN A 1063 -36.25 17.02 -12.23
C ASN A 1063 -36.47 18.11 -13.27
N ALA A 1064 -36.14 17.83 -14.52
CA ALA A 1064 -36.46 18.69 -15.66
C ALA A 1064 -37.32 17.93 -16.66
N THR A 1065 -38.47 18.48 -17.02
CA THR A 1065 -39.42 17.86 -17.96
C THR A 1065 -39.72 18.82 -19.09
N LEU A 1066 -39.69 18.34 -20.34
CA LEU A 1066 -40.07 19.17 -21.49
C LEU A 1066 -41.60 19.10 -21.70
N ILE A 1067 -42.29 20.23 -21.64
CA ILE A 1067 -43.76 20.33 -21.66
C ILE A 1067 -44.29 21.21 -22.81
N LEU A 1068 -45.61 21.13 -23.04
CA LEU A 1068 -46.34 22.08 -23.89
C LEU A 1068 -46.63 23.35 -23.10
N GLY A 1069 -45.80 24.39 -23.27
CA GLY A 1069 -45.97 25.66 -22.54
C GLY A 1069 -47.34 26.33 -22.68
N ALA A 1070 -48.11 26.03 -23.75
CA ALA A 1070 -49.45 26.57 -23.96
C ALA A 1070 -50.62 25.62 -23.67
N ASP A 1071 -50.36 24.46 -23.05
CA ASP A 1071 -51.39 23.56 -22.54
C ASP A 1071 -51.81 24.00 -21.13
N PHE A 1072 -52.59 25.06 -21.04
CA PHE A 1072 -52.88 25.69 -19.76
C PHE A 1072 -53.90 24.93 -18.91
N ASN A 1073 -54.62 23.98 -19.49
CA ASN A 1073 -55.58 23.14 -18.76
C ASN A 1073 -55.01 21.77 -18.37
N ASP A 1074 -53.78 21.45 -18.81
CA ASP A 1074 -53.07 20.21 -18.55
C ASP A 1074 -53.83 18.96 -19.04
N ASP A 1075 -54.55 19.09 -20.18
CA ASP A 1075 -55.31 18.00 -20.81
C ASP A 1075 -54.48 17.22 -21.86
N GLY A 1076 -53.23 17.63 -22.05
CA GLY A 1076 -52.28 17.06 -22.99
C GLY A 1076 -52.42 17.61 -24.41
N ALA A 1077 -53.29 18.60 -24.67
CA ALA A 1077 -53.54 19.11 -26.01
C ALA A 1077 -53.71 20.64 -26.05
N VAL A 1078 -52.86 21.34 -26.80
CA VAL A 1078 -53.01 22.79 -27.00
C VAL A 1078 -54.15 23.06 -27.98
N ASN A 1079 -55.30 23.48 -27.44
CA ASN A 1079 -56.54 23.61 -28.18
C ASN A 1079 -57.32 24.90 -27.82
N GLY A 1080 -58.58 24.97 -28.24
CA GLY A 1080 -59.42 26.15 -28.03
C GLY A 1080 -59.76 26.40 -26.55
N ALA A 1081 -59.65 25.39 -25.68
CA ALA A 1081 -59.81 25.53 -24.24
C ALA A 1081 -58.66 26.34 -23.63
N ASP A 1082 -57.44 26.13 -24.11
CA ASP A 1082 -56.25 26.84 -23.66
C ASP A 1082 -56.27 28.30 -24.13
N PHE A 1083 -56.74 28.54 -25.35
CA PHE A 1083 -57.00 29.91 -25.81
C PHE A 1083 -57.87 30.69 -24.84
N LEU A 1084 -58.92 30.05 -24.30
CA LEU A 1084 -59.84 30.69 -23.36
C LEU A 1084 -59.19 30.91 -21.99
N ILE A 1085 -58.19 30.12 -21.61
CA ILE A 1085 -57.40 30.35 -20.40
C ILE A 1085 -56.46 31.54 -20.60
N TRP A 1086 -55.68 31.56 -21.69
CA TRP A 1086 -54.88 32.73 -22.07
C TRP A 1086 -55.71 34.00 -22.18
N GLN A 1087 -56.87 33.95 -22.85
CA GLN A 1087 -57.73 35.11 -23.03
C GLN A 1087 -58.27 35.65 -21.69
N ARG A 1088 -58.48 34.79 -20.69
CA ARG A 1088 -58.87 35.19 -19.33
C ARG A 1088 -57.69 35.74 -18.53
N GLY A 1089 -56.49 35.25 -18.82
CA GLY A 1089 -55.23 35.71 -18.25
C GLY A 1089 -54.75 37.04 -18.79
N LEU A 1090 -55.10 37.41 -20.03
CA LEU A 1090 -54.55 38.56 -20.74
C LEU A 1090 -54.54 39.86 -19.91
N GLY A 1091 -53.34 40.37 -19.63
CA GLY A 1091 -53.06 41.55 -18.81
C GLY A 1091 -52.85 41.28 -17.32
N GLN A 1092 -52.89 40.01 -16.89
CA GLN A 1092 -52.51 39.60 -15.53
C GLN A 1092 -50.99 39.57 -15.40
N THR A 1093 -50.49 39.99 -14.22
CA THR A 1093 -49.06 40.06 -13.88
C THR A 1093 -48.79 39.30 -12.59
N GLY A 1094 -47.57 38.79 -12.40
CA GLY A 1094 -47.17 38.01 -11.23
C GLY A 1094 -47.68 36.57 -11.26
N GLN A 1095 -47.92 36.02 -12.45
CA GLN A 1095 -48.24 34.61 -12.60
C GLN A 1095 -46.99 33.76 -12.31
N THR A 1096 -47.21 32.57 -11.76
CA THR A 1096 -46.13 31.64 -11.36
C THR A 1096 -46.34 30.24 -11.92
N SER A 1097 -47.36 30.06 -12.76
CA SER A 1097 -47.71 28.80 -13.40
C SER A 1097 -48.48 29.06 -14.69
N ASN A 1098 -48.27 28.22 -15.68
CA ASN A 1098 -48.84 28.30 -17.02
C ASN A 1098 -50.37 28.19 -17.01
N ALA A 1099 -50.97 27.65 -15.94
CA ALA A 1099 -52.41 27.49 -15.75
C ALA A 1099 -53.28 28.75 -15.91
N ASN A 1100 -52.66 29.94 -15.90
CA ASN A 1100 -53.34 31.22 -16.09
C ASN A 1100 -53.09 31.87 -17.47
N GLY A 1101 -52.41 31.16 -18.39
CA GLY A 1101 -52.18 31.61 -19.76
C GLY A 1101 -50.80 32.21 -20.04
N ASP A 1102 -49.87 32.14 -19.09
CA ASP A 1102 -48.50 32.64 -19.22
C ASP A 1102 -47.63 31.52 -19.81
N ALA A 1103 -47.46 31.53 -21.13
CA ALA A 1103 -46.85 30.44 -21.90
C ALA A 1103 -45.33 30.60 -22.10
N ASP A 1104 -44.78 31.81 -21.89
CA ASP A 1104 -43.33 32.03 -21.86
C ASP A 1104 -42.76 32.13 -20.43
N GLY A 1105 -43.62 31.95 -19.42
CA GLY A 1105 -43.24 31.92 -18.01
C GLY A 1105 -42.66 33.24 -17.49
N ASN A 1106 -42.85 34.36 -18.19
CA ASN A 1106 -42.25 35.65 -17.83
C ASN A 1106 -43.01 36.37 -16.69
N GLY A 1107 -44.13 35.79 -16.23
CA GLY A 1107 -44.98 36.32 -15.17
C GLY A 1107 -46.07 37.27 -15.68
N VAL A 1108 -46.19 37.51 -16.98
CA VAL A 1108 -47.12 38.45 -17.61
C VAL A 1108 -47.83 37.80 -18.78
N VAL A 1109 -49.15 37.64 -18.67
CA VAL A 1109 -49.95 37.10 -19.78
C VAL A 1109 -50.21 38.21 -20.81
N ASP A 1110 -49.53 38.15 -21.95
CA ASP A 1110 -49.58 39.13 -23.03
C ASP A 1110 -49.69 38.49 -24.44
N GLN A 1111 -49.33 39.24 -25.49
CA GLN A 1111 -49.40 38.75 -26.87
C GLN A 1111 -48.30 37.75 -27.24
N ASN A 1112 -47.22 37.68 -26.46
CA ASN A 1112 -46.16 36.70 -26.64
C ASN A 1112 -46.65 35.31 -26.28
N ASP A 1113 -47.45 35.17 -25.22
CA ASP A 1113 -48.07 33.89 -24.86
C ASP A 1113 -49.07 33.42 -25.91
N LEU A 1114 -49.85 34.36 -26.47
CA LEU A 1114 -50.75 34.04 -27.59
C LEU A 1114 -49.98 33.49 -28.79
N ARG A 1115 -48.80 34.03 -29.05
CA ARG A 1115 -47.96 33.61 -30.16
C ARG A 1115 -47.42 32.20 -29.93
N ILE A 1116 -47.08 31.85 -28.69
CA ILE A 1116 -46.67 30.49 -28.28
C ILE A 1116 -47.86 29.52 -28.39
N TRP A 1117 -49.01 29.89 -27.83
CA TRP A 1117 -50.26 29.14 -28.00
C TRP A 1117 -50.58 28.94 -29.48
N SER A 1118 -50.47 29.98 -30.31
CA SER A 1118 -50.77 29.89 -31.73
C SER A 1118 -49.76 29.02 -32.50
N SER A 1119 -48.50 28.96 -32.07
CA SER A 1119 -47.51 28.05 -32.66
C SER A 1119 -47.72 26.60 -32.24
N GLN A 1120 -48.22 26.37 -31.03
CA GLN A 1120 -48.51 25.04 -30.50
C GLN A 1120 -49.94 24.57 -30.80
N TYR A 1121 -50.84 25.43 -31.29
CA TYR A 1121 -52.25 25.11 -31.50
C TYR A 1121 -52.46 23.91 -32.44
N GLY A 1122 -53.20 22.91 -31.96
CA GLY A 1122 -53.45 21.66 -32.67
C GLY A 1122 -52.40 20.58 -32.43
N THR A 1123 -51.44 20.80 -31.51
CA THR A 1123 -50.56 19.74 -31.03
C THR A 1123 -51.30 18.82 -30.05
N THR A 1124 -51.10 17.51 -30.20
CA THR A 1124 -51.60 16.42 -29.34
C THR A 1124 -50.47 15.39 -29.20
N PRO A 1125 -50.42 14.58 -28.12
CA PRO A 1125 -49.28 13.68 -27.92
C PRO A 1125 -49.26 12.59 -29.01
N VAL A 1126 -48.07 12.29 -29.51
CA VAL A 1126 -47.83 11.10 -30.35
C VAL A 1126 -48.15 9.86 -29.49
N ALA A 1127 -48.90 8.93 -30.06
CA ALA A 1127 -49.50 7.79 -29.35
C ALA A 1127 -48.47 6.96 -28.57
N GLY A 1128 -48.63 6.88 -27.23
CA GLY A 1128 -47.78 6.03 -26.38
C GLY A 1128 -48.00 6.12 -24.87
N VAL A 1129 -48.62 7.16 -24.33
CA VAL A 1129 -48.82 7.28 -22.87
C VAL A 1129 -50.10 6.56 -22.44
N THR A 1130 -49.94 5.53 -21.60
CA THR A 1130 -51.04 4.94 -20.85
C THR A 1130 -51.46 5.90 -19.74
N THR A 1131 -52.75 6.22 -19.71
CA THR A 1131 -53.38 7.08 -18.71
C THR A 1131 -53.18 6.52 -17.30
N LEU A 1132 -52.42 7.21 -16.45
CA LEU A 1132 -52.42 7.03 -15.00
C LEU A 1132 -53.26 8.10 -14.32
N GLY A 1133 -54.23 7.65 -13.50
CA GLY A 1133 -54.74 8.41 -12.37
C GLY A 1133 -55.89 9.38 -12.64
N ALA A 1134 -57.12 8.87 -12.59
CA ALA A 1134 -58.30 9.71 -12.44
C ALA A 1134 -58.21 10.62 -11.20
N VAL A 1135 -58.52 11.91 -11.41
CA VAL A 1135 -58.79 12.92 -10.38
C VAL A 1135 -59.82 12.38 -9.36
N PRO A 1136 -59.63 12.59 -8.05
CA PRO A 1136 -60.61 12.16 -7.05
C PRO A 1136 -61.89 13.01 -7.16
N GLU A 1137 -63.00 12.41 -7.56
CA GLU A 1137 -64.31 13.03 -7.32
C GLU A 1137 -64.69 12.94 -5.82
N PRO A 1138 -65.30 14.00 -5.26
CA PRO A 1138 -65.77 13.98 -3.89
C PRO A 1138 -66.97 13.04 -3.75
N SER A 1139 -66.84 12.00 -2.92
CA SER A 1139 -67.95 11.11 -2.61
C SER A 1139 -69.06 11.85 -1.87
N SER A 1140 -70.10 12.19 -2.62
CA SER A 1140 -71.40 12.62 -2.11
C SER A 1140 -72.19 11.39 -1.64
N ARG A 1141 -72.00 10.99 -0.38
CA ARG A 1141 -72.99 10.20 0.37
C ARG A 1141 -73.03 10.65 1.83
N LEU A 1142 -73.93 11.59 2.14
CA LEU A 1142 -74.89 11.53 3.26
C LEU A 1142 -75.48 12.94 3.54
N VAL A 1143 -76.57 13.26 2.84
CA VAL A 1143 -77.63 14.10 3.41
C VAL A 1143 -78.91 13.29 3.42
N ALA A 1144 -79.23 12.72 4.58
CA ALA A 1144 -80.58 12.59 5.09
C ALA A 1144 -80.51 11.96 6.49
N LEU A 1145 -80.52 12.79 7.54
CA LEU A 1145 -81.55 12.76 8.58
C LEU A 1145 -81.30 13.86 9.61
N CYS A 1146 -82.31 14.72 9.78
CA CYS A 1146 -82.68 15.47 10.99
C CYS A 1146 -81.59 16.39 11.62
N GLY A 1147 -81.72 17.71 11.66
CA GLY A 1147 -82.93 18.45 12.04
C GLY A 1147 -82.71 19.09 13.41
N GLY A 1148 -82.35 20.38 13.40
CA GLY A 1148 -82.74 21.38 14.40
C GLY A 1148 -82.31 21.25 15.88
N VAL A 1149 -81.79 22.38 16.36
CA VAL A 1149 -82.07 23.01 17.68
C VAL A 1149 -80.87 23.15 18.64
N ALA A 1150 -80.62 24.42 18.95
CA ALA A 1150 -80.12 25.02 20.21
C ALA A 1150 -78.62 25.02 20.55
N LEU A 1151 -77.99 26.17 20.23
CA LEU A 1151 -77.58 27.21 21.19
C LEU A 1151 -77.35 26.82 22.67
N LEU A 1152 -76.21 27.33 23.14
CA LEU A 1152 -75.89 27.86 24.49
C LEU A 1152 -75.35 26.90 25.57
N VAL A 1153 -74.06 27.14 25.84
CA VAL A 1153 -73.53 27.65 27.13
C VAL A 1153 -72.97 26.65 28.15
N CYS A 1154 -71.76 27.03 28.56
CA CYS A 1154 -71.08 26.86 29.85
C CYS A 1154 -70.09 25.70 30.06
N LYS A 1155 -68.82 26.14 30.11
CA LYS A 1155 -67.88 26.06 31.26
C LYS A 1155 -67.08 24.77 31.49
N GLY A 1156 -65.77 25.01 31.64
CA GLY A 1156 -64.84 24.25 32.50
C GLY A 1156 -63.57 23.87 31.75
N ALA A 1157 -62.58 24.76 31.55
CA ALA A 1157 -61.52 25.18 32.49
C ALA A 1157 -60.41 24.13 32.72
N GLY A 1158 -59.14 24.57 32.55
CA GLY A 1158 -57.92 23.91 33.05
C GLY A 1158 -56.92 23.53 31.94
N ILE A 1159 -55.92 24.36 31.57
CA ILE A 1159 -54.54 24.46 32.15
C ILE A 1159 -53.70 23.20 31.82
N ALA A 1160 -52.46 23.17 31.29
CA ALA A 1160 -51.31 24.07 31.06
C ALA A 1160 -50.49 23.45 29.88
N ALA A 1161 -49.96 24.19 28.89
CA ALA A 1161 -48.72 24.98 28.85
C ALA A 1161 -47.40 24.21 29.04
N GLY A 1162 -46.60 24.15 27.95
CA GLY A 1162 -45.14 24.26 27.87
C GLY A 1162 -44.33 23.05 28.37
N LEU A 1163 -43.33 22.54 27.65
CA LEU A 1163 -42.38 23.18 26.73
C LEU A 1163 -42.01 22.25 25.58
#